data_AF-A0A4Z1SZW9-F1
#
_entry.id   AF-A0A4Z1SZW9-F1
#
_cell.length_a   1.000
_cell.length_b   1.000
_cell.length_c   1.000
_cell.angle_alpha   90.00
_cell.angle_beta   90.00
_cell.angle_gamma   90.00
#
_symmetry.space_group_name_H-M   'P 1'
#
loop_
_entity.id
_entity.type
_entity.pdbx_description
1 polymer ?
#
loop_
_entity_poly.entity_id
_entity_poly.type
_entity_poly.pdbx_seq_one_letter_code
_entity_poly.pdbx_strand_id
1 'polypeptide(L)'
;MSVTALMEAARNGDLEGVKRNLNQIGKQAEYGQTALMYAAKNGHSDCIPLLEKEIGMQDNRGWTALMYAALTGNADCVRLLLSEAGKQTTKERKDFLPGTTALMLAAIWGHTNLIPLLKKEIGMQNNDGQTALMLAAFNGHSDCIPLLKEEIGKRDNCGLTALMLAAYNGKTDSVRLLLSEAGKQTTKEWDRFPSGTTALMMAAYCNRSDIVQLLLPYEQGLTDSKGHTAQWYAHNSSKEGDFTRVRKLLENEGTERVSSPREGCLLVASAVTGDIEGIKKHLDHVGYQDPTGTTALMMAAGYGHSDCIPFLEKEIGMQDKRGLTALMLAAFNGHSDCIALLEKEIGMQCNIGQTALMKAALNGKTDCIPLLEKEVGMQDNDGWTALMKAAGNGKADCVRLLFSEAGKQITEEWTDLCNTYPPGMTALMIAAHYNHSEVVELLLNYEQGLKDSEGHTAQWHARHSPRRGDFTQVRKLLKSEGTEQIPPPNHELTNQERINELAAEIESLKKDLSSSKNAHNETKNELSQSNQEVASLKAQLAKTTEDLKRALADQKARILVLEKEVAQLRTESHDMKDLQRRLEEVEEEKRILLQNLAAVGGRLPPAREDSSLISSAIQGDLDTLRRHLDQAGQKDSSGMTALMHAASRGQTEVVRLLRPLEARLQDGRGRTALMHAVGGGHEECVGLLLLERDLKDGEGRTAEDVANGLPDGKKKITPLLRRKVQLPDLPDELSSFQLTGRLGRGAFGTVFSAWSEEHRNCALKVVEYEEMERTIVDSLRREMRTIPSLEHPHVLCYHRVHDDPDNGTAYLVMDWCSGTLLDEVRGRGERGEPFRDDEVWRCLREMASGLAYLHERGLVHRDLKPGNVLLSSDGGCVLGDFGLARATENSSRTKTTAGTPLYMAPEIHREERYDESIDVWALGVMGYELCTGRLPFSNVIAIAVEEPPAIEDRNRKLVDLIVRMLSKDPKDRPTAREVLKEAGGHE
;
A
#
# COMPACT_ATOMS: atom_id res chain seq x y z
N MET A 1 23.66 -33.59 -30.34
CA MET A 1 23.00 -34.31 -29.21
C MET A 1 21.82 -33.48 -28.77
N SER A 2 20.64 -34.08 -28.59
CA SER A 2 19.43 -33.39 -28.16
C SER A 2 19.44 -33.10 -26.65
N VAL A 3 18.68 -32.08 -26.24
CA VAL A 3 18.39 -31.79 -24.82
C VAL A 3 17.83 -33.06 -24.16
N THR A 4 18.34 -33.43 -22.99
CA THR A 4 17.90 -34.63 -22.27
C THR A 4 16.70 -34.33 -21.38
N ALA A 5 15.98 -35.38 -20.94
CA ALA A 5 14.88 -35.22 -19.99
C ALA A 5 15.35 -34.61 -18.66
N LEU A 6 16.58 -34.93 -18.21
CA LEU A 6 17.18 -34.29 -17.04
C LEU A 6 17.40 -32.79 -17.24
N MET A 7 17.90 -32.37 -18.42
CA MET A 7 18.12 -30.96 -18.74
C MET A 7 16.82 -30.17 -18.85
N GLU A 8 15.78 -30.77 -19.42
CA GLU A 8 14.46 -30.15 -19.54
C GLU A 8 13.78 -30.01 -18.17
N ALA A 9 13.86 -31.04 -17.33
CA ALA A 9 13.40 -30.96 -15.95
C ALA A 9 14.15 -29.87 -15.16
N ALA A 10 15.48 -29.82 -15.28
CA ALA A 10 16.30 -28.80 -14.63
C ALA A 10 16.03 -27.38 -15.17
N ARG A 11 15.73 -27.24 -16.47
CA ARG A 11 15.35 -25.96 -17.09
C ARG A 11 14.01 -25.42 -16.56
N ASN A 12 13.07 -26.30 -16.26
CA ASN A 12 11.71 -25.95 -15.84
C ASN A 12 11.55 -25.93 -14.30
N GLY A 13 12.61 -26.26 -13.55
CA GLY A 13 12.56 -26.39 -12.09
C GLY A 13 11.76 -27.60 -11.60
N ASP A 14 11.51 -28.61 -12.45
CA ASP A 14 10.84 -29.86 -12.09
C ASP A 14 11.78 -30.75 -11.27
N LEU A 15 11.79 -30.53 -9.96
CA LEU A 15 12.66 -31.24 -9.02
C LEU A 15 12.44 -32.76 -9.05
N GLU A 16 11.19 -33.22 -9.18
CA GLU A 16 10.87 -34.65 -9.27
C GLU A 16 11.30 -35.23 -10.61
N GLY A 17 11.18 -34.46 -11.69
CA GLY A 17 11.75 -34.79 -13.00
C GLY A 17 13.27 -34.94 -12.94
N VAL A 18 13.96 -34.06 -12.20
CA VAL A 18 15.41 -34.15 -11.97
C VAL A 18 15.74 -35.43 -11.20
N LYS A 19 15.05 -35.71 -10.08
CA LYS A 19 15.23 -36.95 -9.29
C LYS A 19 15.02 -38.21 -10.12
N ARG A 20 13.99 -38.24 -10.97
CA ARG A 20 13.68 -39.38 -11.85
C ARG A 20 14.73 -39.62 -12.92
N ASN A 21 15.48 -38.60 -13.33
CA ASN A 21 16.42 -38.67 -14.46
C ASN A 21 17.89 -38.50 -14.05
N LEU A 22 18.25 -38.72 -12.77
CA LEU A 22 19.65 -38.57 -12.28
C LEU A 22 20.65 -39.51 -12.97
N ASN A 23 20.17 -40.59 -13.61
CA ASN A 23 21.00 -41.47 -14.44
C ASN A 23 21.57 -40.78 -15.69
N GLN A 24 21.11 -39.57 -16.01
CA GLN A 24 21.57 -38.76 -17.15
C GLN A 24 22.57 -37.66 -16.74
N ILE A 25 22.97 -37.60 -15.46
CA ILE A 25 23.97 -36.63 -14.96
C ILE A 25 25.25 -36.70 -15.79
N GLY A 26 25.81 -35.53 -16.09
CA GLY A 26 27.05 -35.39 -16.86
C GLY A 26 26.86 -35.47 -18.37
N LYS A 27 25.65 -35.76 -18.87
CA LYS A 27 25.34 -35.60 -20.30
C LYS A 27 25.33 -34.11 -20.65
N GLN A 28 25.69 -33.82 -21.90
CA GLN A 28 25.76 -32.45 -22.43
C GLN A 28 24.87 -32.27 -23.66
N ALA A 29 24.23 -31.12 -23.76
CA ALA A 29 23.48 -30.71 -24.95
C ALA A 29 24.43 -30.38 -26.12
N GLU A 30 23.88 -29.99 -27.27
CA GLU A 30 24.64 -29.63 -28.47
C GLU A 30 25.76 -28.62 -28.22
N TYR A 31 25.53 -27.64 -27.34
CA TYR A 31 26.52 -26.60 -27.00
C TYR A 31 27.34 -26.92 -25.74
N GLY A 32 27.32 -28.15 -25.23
CA GLY A 32 28.08 -28.53 -24.03
C GLY A 32 27.34 -28.24 -22.71
N GLN A 33 26.11 -27.72 -22.78
CA GLN A 33 25.33 -27.31 -21.61
C GLN A 33 24.86 -28.53 -20.81
N THR A 34 25.01 -28.49 -19.49
CA THR A 34 24.56 -29.55 -18.58
C THR A 34 23.20 -29.20 -17.96
N ALA A 35 22.59 -30.13 -17.22
CA ALA A 35 21.35 -29.85 -16.50
C ALA A 35 21.55 -28.76 -15.43
N LEU A 36 22.69 -28.78 -14.74
CA LEU A 36 23.07 -27.79 -13.74
C LEU A 36 23.13 -26.37 -14.33
N MET A 37 23.68 -26.21 -15.54
CA MET A 37 23.73 -24.92 -16.22
C MET A 37 22.33 -24.39 -16.58
N TYR A 38 21.40 -25.27 -16.98
CA TYR A 38 20.01 -24.88 -17.22
C TYR A 38 19.29 -24.49 -15.93
N ALA A 39 19.50 -25.21 -14.83
CA ALA A 39 18.94 -24.84 -13.53
C ALA A 39 19.48 -23.49 -13.05
N ALA A 40 20.80 -23.29 -13.11
CA ALA A 40 21.44 -22.05 -12.67
C ALA A 40 20.99 -20.83 -13.48
N LYS A 41 20.89 -20.96 -14.82
CA LYS A 41 20.43 -19.89 -15.71
C LYS A 41 18.98 -19.46 -15.42
N ASN A 42 18.10 -20.38 -15.04
CA ASN A 42 16.68 -20.07 -14.79
C ASN A 42 16.37 -19.86 -13.29
N GLY A 43 17.40 -19.74 -12.44
CA GLY A 43 17.21 -19.46 -11.01
C GLY A 43 16.68 -20.64 -10.19
N HIS A 44 16.75 -21.87 -10.71
CA HIS A 44 16.24 -23.06 -10.02
C HIS A 44 17.26 -23.63 -9.04
N SER A 45 17.54 -22.88 -7.96
CA SER A 45 18.55 -23.24 -6.95
C SER A 45 18.28 -24.58 -6.27
N ASP A 46 17.03 -25.05 -6.25
CA ASP A 46 16.64 -26.37 -5.72
C ASP A 46 17.17 -27.57 -6.47
N CYS A 47 17.43 -27.44 -7.77
CA CYS A 47 17.99 -28.53 -8.56
C CYS A 47 19.50 -28.68 -8.34
N ILE A 48 20.19 -27.62 -7.90
CA ILE A 48 21.66 -27.59 -7.77
C ILE A 48 22.19 -28.69 -6.83
N PRO A 49 21.66 -28.90 -5.61
CA PRO A 49 22.12 -29.97 -4.72
C PRO A 49 21.96 -31.39 -5.29
N LEU A 50 21.02 -31.60 -6.21
CA LEU A 50 20.85 -32.91 -6.88
C LEU A 50 21.81 -33.09 -8.05
N LEU A 51 22.42 -32.01 -8.52
CA LEU A 51 23.27 -31.94 -9.70
C LEU A 51 24.73 -31.60 -9.33
N GLU A 52 25.11 -31.76 -8.06
CA GLU A 52 26.46 -31.43 -7.54
C GLU A 52 27.59 -32.09 -8.33
N LYS A 53 27.35 -33.27 -8.91
CA LYS A 53 28.33 -33.98 -9.75
C LYS A 53 28.68 -33.24 -11.05
N GLU A 54 27.84 -32.31 -11.49
CA GLU A 54 28.11 -31.47 -12.66
C GLU A 54 28.83 -30.17 -12.29
N ILE A 55 29.01 -29.88 -10.98
CA ILE A 55 29.72 -28.68 -10.53
C ILE A 55 31.12 -28.68 -11.11
N GLY A 56 31.43 -27.56 -11.76
CA GLY A 56 32.70 -27.31 -12.36
C GLY A 56 32.85 -27.78 -13.80
N MET A 57 31.83 -28.41 -14.38
CA MET A 57 31.77 -28.63 -15.82
C MET A 57 31.64 -27.29 -16.57
N GLN A 58 32.12 -27.26 -17.82
CA GLN A 58 32.05 -26.11 -18.71
C GLN A 58 31.36 -26.49 -20.03
N ASP A 59 30.59 -25.56 -20.57
CA ASP A 59 30.03 -25.71 -21.92
C ASP A 59 31.11 -25.53 -23.01
N ASN A 60 30.74 -25.65 -24.29
CA ASN A 60 31.70 -25.60 -25.41
C ASN A 60 32.43 -24.25 -25.56
N ARG A 61 32.02 -23.23 -24.80
CA ARG A 61 32.63 -21.88 -24.75
C ARG A 61 33.25 -21.57 -23.39
N GLY A 62 33.30 -22.54 -22.47
CA GLY A 62 33.90 -22.35 -21.15
C GLY A 62 32.95 -21.79 -20.11
N TRP A 63 31.63 -21.71 -20.35
CA TRP A 63 30.71 -21.20 -19.34
C TRP A 63 30.42 -22.25 -18.28
N THR A 64 30.49 -21.86 -17.01
CA THR A 64 30.10 -22.69 -15.86
C THR A 64 28.68 -22.37 -15.41
N ALA A 65 28.11 -23.19 -14.51
CA ALA A 65 26.80 -22.90 -13.94
C ALA A 65 26.79 -21.59 -13.14
N LEU A 66 27.88 -21.29 -12.40
CA LEU A 66 28.06 -20.03 -11.68
C LEU A 66 27.99 -18.81 -12.62
N MET A 67 28.61 -18.88 -13.80
CA MET A 67 28.54 -17.80 -14.79
C MET A 67 27.12 -17.60 -15.32
N TYR A 68 26.38 -18.67 -15.56
CA TYR A 68 24.97 -18.58 -15.96
C TYR A 68 24.10 -17.96 -14.85
N ALA A 69 24.33 -18.32 -13.58
CA ALA A 69 23.64 -17.72 -12.44
C ALA A 69 23.94 -16.22 -12.31
N ALA A 70 25.22 -15.84 -12.38
CA ALA A 70 25.68 -14.46 -12.27
C ALA A 70 25.16 -13.58 -13.42
N LEU A 71 25.09 -14.10 -14.65
CA LEU A 71 24.49 -13.42 -15.80
C LEU A 71 23.05 -12.95 -15.50
N THR A 72 22.29 -13.79 -14.81
CA THR A 72 20.87 -13.58 -14.52
C THR A 72 20.58 -12.96 -13.16
N GLY A 73 21.60 -12.61 -12.36
CA GLY A 73 21.40 -12.00 -11.05
C GLY A 73 20.93 -12.97 -9.95
N ASN A 74 21.01 -14.29 -10.18
CA ASN A 74 20.45 -15.30 -9.28
C ASN A 74 21.40 -15.58 -8.08
N ALA A 75 21.25 -14.82 -7.01
CA ALA A 75 22.13 -14.86 -5.83
C ALA A 75 22.19 -16.23 -5.13
N ASP A 76 21.09 -16.96 -5.07
CA ASP A 76 21.07 -18.30 -4.47
C ASP A 76 21.84 -19.34 -5.25
N CYS A 77 21.67 -19.34 -6.57
CA CYS A 77 22.45 -20.20 -7.44
C CYS A 77 23.95 -19.84 -7.30
N VAL A 78 24.29 -18.56 -7.22
CA VAL A 78 25.67 -18.10 -6.99
C VAL A 78 26.22 -18.62 -5.67
N ARG A 79 25.48 -18.51 -4.56
CA ARG A 79 25.89 -19.01 -3.24
C ARG A 79 26.23 -20.49 -3.24
N LEU A 80 25.41 -21.30 -3.91
CA LEU A 80 25.61 -22.76 -4.01
C LEU A 80 26.76 -23.16 -4.95
N LEU A 81 27.17 -22.27 -5.86
CA LEU A 81 28.14 -22.57 -6.91
C LEU A 81 29.49 -21.87 -6.72
N LEU A 82 29.74 -21.27 -5.55
CA LEU A 82 31.00 -20.54 -5.25
C LEU A 82 32.27 -21.40 -5.38
N SER A 83 32.16 -22.73 -5.37
CA SER A 83 33.28 -23.63 -5.67
C SER A 83 33.78 -23.52 -7.13
N GLU A 84 32.98 -22.97 -8.04
CA GLU A 84 33.39 -22.70 -9.42
C GLU A 84 34.11 -21.35 -9.60
N ALA A 85 34.15 -20.53 -8.54
CA ALA A 85 34.78 -19.21 -8.60
C ALA A 85 36.25 -19.32 -9.03
N GLY A 86 36.66 -18.43 -9.93
CA GLY A 86 38.00 -18.42 -10.53
C GLY A 86 38.10 -19.15 -11.87
N LYS A 87 37.01 -19.76 -12.36
CA LYS A 87 36.96 -20.27 -13.73
C LYS A 87 36.70 -19.15 -14.73
N GLN A 88 37.20 -19.33 -15.95
CA GLN A 88 37.11 -18.35 -17.03
C GLN A 88 36.54 -18.96 -18.30
N THR A 89 35.78 -18.18 -19.06
CA THR A 89 35.32 -18.57 -20.39
C THR A 89 36.51 -18.80 -21.33
N THR A 90 36.38 -19.70 -22.29
CA THR A 90 37.47 -20.07 -23.20
C THR A 90 37.25 -19.56 -24.63
N LYS A 91 36.01 -19.22 -24.98
CA LYS A 91 35.66 -18.70 -26.31
C LYS A 91 34.70 -17.52 -26.21
N GLU A 92 34.72 -16.70 -27.25
CA GLU A 92 33.88 -15.51 -27.37
C GLU A 92 32.39 -15.87 -27.54
N ARG A 93 31.51 -15.02 -27.02
CA ARG A 93 30.06 -15.14 -27.18
C ARG A 93 29.41 -13.77 -27.30
N LYS A 94 29.06 -13.34 -28.53
CA LYS A 94 28.31 -12.13 -28.93
C LYS A 94 28.73 -10.82 -28.25
N ASP A 95 28.60 -10.76 -26.93
CA ASP A 95 28.77 -9.60 -26.06
C ASP A 95 29.86 -9.83 -24.98
N PHE A 96 30.47 -11.02 -24.93
CA PHE A 96 31.45 -11.39 -23.91
C PHE A 96 32.75 -11.94 -24.51
N LEU A 97 33.87 -11.40 -24.04
CA LEU A 97 35.20 -11.82 -24.43
C LEU A 97 35.60 -13.14 -23.75
N PRO A 98 36.53 -13.92 -24.34
CA PRO A 98 37.17 -15.02 -23.63
C PRO A 98 37.90 -14.51 -22.37
N GLY A 99 38.03 -15.36 -21.35
CA GLY A 99 38.60 -14.97 -20.07
C GLY A 99 37.59 -14.37 -19.08
N THR A 100 36.31 -14.25 -19.47
CA THR A 100 35.27 -13.64 -18.62
C THR A 100 34.96 -14.53 -17.41
N THR A 101 34.85 -13.93 -16.22
CA THR A 101 34.48 -14.60 -14.95
C THR A 101 33.01 -14.33 -14.56
N ALA A 102 32.53 -14.96 -13.49
CA ALA A 102 31.17 -14.70 -12.98
C ALA A 102 31.04 -13.26 -12.41
N LEU A 103 32.06 -12.75 -11.74
CA LEU A 103 32.11 -11.39 -11.20
C LEU A 103 32.06 -10.34 -12.32
N MET A 104 32.76 -10.59 -13.44
CA MET A 104 32.69 -9.72 -14.62
C MET A 104 31.28 -9.67 -15.21
N LEU A 105 30.57 -10.81 -15.26
CA LEU A 105 29.17 -10.84 -15.71
C LEU A 105 28.26 -10.06 -14.75
N ALA A 106 28.41 -10.25 -13.44
CA ALA A 106 27.66 -9.48 -12.45
C ALA A 106 27.89 -7.97 -12.60
N ALA A 107 29.14 -7.56 -12.83
CA ALA A 107 29.52 -6.17 -13.04
C ALA A 107 28.97 -5.57 -14.36
N ILE A 108 28.91 -6.34 -15.44
CA ILE A 108 28.32 -5.92 -16.73
C ILE A 108 26.84 -5.58 -16.58
N TRP A 109 26.10 -6.34 -15.76
CA TRP A 109 24.66 -6.21 -15.59
C TRP A 109 24.23 -5.39 -14.36
N GLY A 110 25.19 -4.93 -13.55
CA GLY A 110 24.89 -4.13 -12.37
C GLY A 110 24.29 -4.91 -11.21
N HIS A 111 24.57 -6.22 -11.13
CA HIS A 111 24.11 -7.08 -10.03
C HIS A 111 24.95 -6.85 -8.77
N THR A 112 24.81 -5.68 -8.16
CA THR A 112 25.63 -5.18 -7.04
C THR A 112 25.64 -6.14 -5.84
N ASN A 113 24.52 -6.82 -5.57
CA ASN A 113 24.37 -7.82 -4.50
C ASN A 113 25.25 -9.08 -4.69
N LEU A 114 25.72 -9.37 -5.91
CA LEU A 114 26.57 -10.53 -6.18
C LEU A 114 28.06 -10.25 -5.95
N ILE A 115 28.49 -8.99 -6.01
CA ILE A 115 29.91 -8.61 -5.88
C ILE A 115 30.49 -9.07 -4.53
N PRO A 116 29.81 -8.88 -3.38
CA PRO A 116 30.32 -9.36 -2.09
C PRO A 116 30.44 -10.89 -2.00
N LEU A 117 29.67 -11.65 -2.78
CA LEU A 117 29.73 -13.11 -2.82
C LEU A 117 30.90 -13.63 -3.66
N LEU A 118 31.26 -12.89 -4.72
CA LEU A 118 32.26 -13.28 -5.71
C LEU A 118 33.64 -12.66 -5.46
N LYS A 119 33.94 -12.26 -4.22
CA LYS A 119 35.21 -11.61 -3.83
C LYS A 119 36.47 -12.36 -4.27
N LYS A 120 36.42 -13.70 -4.39
CA LYS A 120 37.55 -14.52 -4.84
C LYS A 120 38.02 -14.21 -6.27
N GLU A 121 37.15 -13.62 -7.09
CA GLU A 121 37.46 -13.27 -8.48
C GLU A 121 37.94 -11.81 -8.62
N ILE A 122 37.94 -11.03 -7.53
CA ILE A 122 38.42 -9.65 -7.56
C ILE A 122 39.86 -9.62 -8.06
N GLY A 123 40.06 -8.81 -9.09
CA GLY A 123 41.35 -8.57 -9.68
C GLY A 123 41.75 -9.53 -10.80
N MET A 124 40.91 -10.50 -11.15
CA MET A 124 41.06 -11.29 -12.38
C MET A 124 40.82 -10.42 -13.62
N GLN A 125 41.41 -10.83 -14.75
CA GLN A 125 41.31 -10.13 -16.03
C GLN A 125 40.86 -11.09 -17.13
N ASN A 126 40.00 -10.61 -18.04
CA ASN A 126 39.68 -11.33 -19.26
C ASN A 126 40.85 -11.26 -20.26
N ASN A 127 40.71 -11.88 -21.44
CA ASN A 127 41.81 -11.95 -22.40
C ASN A 127 42.25 -10.57 -22.95
N ASP A 128 41.41 -9.55 -22.87
CA ASP A 128 41.76 -8.17 -23.22
C ASP A 128 42.34 -7.38 -22.04
N GLY A 129 42.50 -8.02 -20.88
CA GLY A 129 43.01 -7.38 -19.67
C GLY A 129 41.93 -6.64 -18.87
N GLN A 130 40.66 -6.77 -19.22
CA GLN A 130 39.60 -6.03 -18.54
C GLN A 130 39.22 -6.70 -17.21
N THR A 131 39.04 -5.89 -16.17
CA THR A 131 38.57 -6.33 -14.85
C THR A 131 37.06 -6.13 -14.70
N ALA A 132 36.47 -6.61 -13.60
CA ALA A 132 35.05 -6.37 -13.32
C ALA A 132 34.73 -4.87 -13.17
N LEU A 133 35.60 -4.09 -12.54
CA LEU A 133 35.48 -2.65 -12.36
C LEU A 133 35.42 -1.91 -13.70
N MET A 134 36.28 -2.29 -14.65
CA MET A 134 36.30 -1.71 -15.99
C MET A 134 34.97 -1.93 -16.73
N LEU A 135 34.40 -3.12 -16.60
CA LEU A 135 33.13 -3.48 -17.23
C LEU A 135 31.94 -2.78 -16.56
N ALA A 136 31.93 -2.64 -15.23
CA ALA A 136 30.93 -1.85 -14.51
C ALA A 136 31.00 -0.37 -14.90
N ALA A 137 32.20 0.20 -14.97
CA ALA A 137 32.43 1.59 -15.35
C ALA A 137 32.03 1.87 -16.81
N PHE A 138 32.28 0.92 -17.72
CA PHE A 138 31.83 1.00 -19.11
C PHE A 138 30.29 1.08 -19.23
N ASN A 139 29.58 0.23 -18.47
CA ASN A 139 28.12 0.17 -18.50
C ASN A 139 27.45 1.25 -17.63
N GLY A 140 28.18 1.85 -16.69
CA GLY A 140 27.70 2.92 -15.82
C GLY A 140 27.07 2.43 -14.53
N HIS A 141 27.41 1.22 -14.09
CA HIS A 141 26.95 0.68 -12.81
C HIS A 141 27.82 1.23 -11.68
N SER A 142 27.59 2.50 -11.31
CA SER A 142 28.38 3.22 -10.30
C SER A 142 28.41 2.52 -8.95
N ASP A 143 27.33 1.84 -8.57
CA ASP A 143 27.20 1.17 -7.27
C ASP A 143 28.14 -0.03 -7.13
N CYS A 144 28.61 -0.58 -8.24
CA CYS A 144 29.61 -1.65 -8.26
C CYS A 144 31.03 -1.13 -7.95
N ILE A 145 31.34 0.12 -8.27
CA ILE A 145 32.70 0.67 -8.21
C ILE A 145 33.29 0.62 -6.79
N PRO A 146 32.56 1.05 -5.74
CA PRO A 146 33.09 1.04 -4.37
C PRO A 146 33.31 -0.37 -3.83
N LEU A 147 32.51 -1.34 -4.27
CA LEU A 147 32.66 -2.76 -3.93
C LEU A 147 33.86 -3.41 -4.64
N LEU A 148 34.35 -2.80 -5.73
CA LEU A 148 35.48 -3.23 -6.54
C LEU A 148 36.71 -2.32 -6.39
N LYS A 149 36.80 -1.58 -5.27
CA LYS A 149 37.88 -0.59 -5.03
C LYS A 149 39.30 -1.15 -5.13
N GLU A 150 39.48 -2.45 -4.89
CA GLU A 150 40.77 -3.14 -5.02
C GLU A 150 41.28 -3.23 -6.47
N GLU A 151 40.40 -3.07 -7.46
CA GLU A 151 40.75 -3.05 -8.88
C GLU A 151 41.10 -1.66 -9.40
N ILE A 152 40.88 -0.61 -8.58
CA ILE A 152 41.18 0.77 -8.96
C ILE A 152 42.65 0.87 -9.33
N GLY A 153 42.86 1.35 -10.53
CA GLY A 153 44.14 1.67 -11.10
C GLY A 153 44.79 0.58 -11.94
N LYS A 154 44.15 -0.59 -12.06
CA LYS A 154 44.51 -1.60 -13.04
C LYS A 154 44.29 -1.10 -14.46
N ARG A 155 44.97 -1.74 -15.42
CA ARG A 155 44.93 -1.40 -16.84
C ARG A 155 44.66 -2.62 -17.69
N ASP A 156 43.89 -2.43 -18.76
CA ASP A 156 43.71 -3.44 -19.80
C ASP A 156 44.95 -3.53 -20.72
N ASN A 157 44.90 -4.40 -21.74
CA ASN A 157 46.01 -4.63 -22.65
C ASN A 157 46.40 -3.42 -23.52
N CYS A 158 45.50 -2.45 -23.68
CA CYS A 158 45.74 -1.18 -24.37
C CYS A 158 46.15 -0.07 -23.39
N GLY A 159 46.06 -0.32 -22.09
CA GLY A 159 46.39 0.63 -21.03
C GLY A 159 45.18 1.45 -20.56
N LEU A 160 43.95 1.09 -20.95
CA LEU A 160 42.75 1.77 -20.48
C LEU A 160 42.48 1.45 -19.01
N THR A 161 41.95 2.45 -18.33
CA THR A 161 41.52 2.38 -16.93
C THR A 161 39.99 2.43 -16.87
N ALA A 162 39.41 2.11 -15.71
CA ALA A 162 37.97 2.20 -15.53
C ALA A 162 37.46 3.64 -15.75
N LEU A 163 38.24 4.64 -15.32
CA LEU A 163 37.95 6.06 -15.54
C LEU A 163 37.85 6.42 -17.02
N MET A 164 38.77 5.92 -17.85
CA MET A 164 38.77 6.16 -19.31
C MET A 164 37.51 5.57 -19.97
N LEU A 165 37.14 4.35 -19.59
CA LEU A 165 35.95 3.68 -20.12
C LEU A 165 34.65 4.39 -19.69
N ALA A 166 34.56 4.84 -18.45
CA ALA A 166 33.45 5.65 -17.95
C ALA A 166 33.35 7.00 -18.67
N ALA A 167 34.49 7.67 -18.88
CA ALA A 167 34.55 8.96 -19.57
C ALA A 167 34.11 8.84 -21.04
N TYR A 168 34.58 7.81 -21.75
CA TYR A 168 34.17 7.53 -23.13
C TYR A 168 32.66 7.29 -23.27
N ASN A 169 32.07 6.54 -22.32
CA ASN A 169 30.65 6.19 -22.33
C ASN A 169 29.72 7.23 -21.69
N GLY A 170 30.27 8.33 -21.15
CA GLY A 170 29.46 9.39 -20.54
C GLY A 170 28.90 9.04 -19.17
N LYS A 171 29.58 8.19 -18.39
CA LYS A 171 29.11 7.71 -17.08
C LYS A 171 29.64 8.61 -15.95
N THR A 172 28.99 9.77 -15.75
CA THR A 172 29.45 10.84 -14.84
C THR A 172 29.68 10.37 -13.40
N ASP A 173 28.78 9.59 -12.81
CA ASP A 173 28.93 9.14 -11.42
C ASP A 173 30.07 8.14 -11.27
N SER A 174 30.27 7.28 -12.27
CA SER A 174 31.44 6.40 -12.33
C SER A 174 32.74 7.18 -12.43
N VAL A 175 32.78 8.25 -13.22
CA VAL A 175 33.94 9.16 -13.30
C VAL A 175 34.25 9.79 -11.95
N ARG A 176 33.23 10.25 -11.21
CA ARG A 176 33.40 10.88 -9.89
C ARG A 176 34.07 9.93 -8.90
N LEU A 177 33.63 8.68 -8.87
CA LEU A 177 34.19 7.64 -7.99
C LEU A 177 35.61 7.20 -8.40
N LEU A 178 36.01 7.45 -9.65
CA LEU A 178 37.28 6.99 -10.22
C LEU A 178 38.32 8.11 -10.44
N LEU A 179 38.09 9.33 -9.93
CA LEU A 179 39.01 10.47 -10.10
C LEU A 179 40.45 10.21 -9.57
N SER A 180 40.61 9.23 -8.68
CA SER A 180 41.93 8.74 -8.24
C SER A 180 42.80 8.17 -9.38
N GLU A 181 42.22 7.83 -10.53
CA GLU A 181 42.90 7.38 -11.74
C GLU A 181 43.29 8.51 -12.70
N ALA A 182 42.86 9.75 -12.42
CA ALA A 182 43.10 10.89 -13.31
C ALA A 182 44.61 11.11 -13.56
N GLY A 183 44.93 11.45 -14.80
CA GLY A 183 46.31 11.64 -15.28
C GLY A 183 47.00 10.36 -15.76
N LYS A 184 46.33 9.20 -15.67
CA LYS A 184 46.80 7.99 -16.36
C LYS A 184 46.58 8.12 -17.86
N GLN A 185 47.47 7.48 -18.62
CA GLN A 185 47.47 7.50 -20.08
C GLN A 185 47.48 6.08 -20.65
N THR A 186 46.79 5.88 -21.77
CA THR A 186 46.84 4.62 -22.53
C THR A 186 48.27 4.30 -22.94
N THR A 187 48.60 3.01 -23.04
CA THR A 187 49.94 2.55 -23.41
C THR A 187 50.04 2.15 -24.87
N LYS A 188 48.92 1.84 -25.51
CA LYS A 188 48.80 1.47 -26.91
C LYS A 188 47.63 2.20 -27.55
N GLU A 189 47.56 2.14 -28.88
CA GLU A 189 46.41 2.61 -29.64
C GLU A 189 45.17 1.76 -29.33
N TRP A 190 44.01 2.41 -29.22
CA TRP A 190 42.71 1.78 -29.00
C TRP A 190 41.63 2.52 -29.77
N ASP A 191 40.85 1.78 -30.56
CA ASP A 191 39.87 2.35 -31.51
C ASP A 191 40.55 3.39 -32.43
N ARG A 192 40.30 4.67 -32.20
CA ARG A 192 40.88 5.82 -32.93
C ARG A 192 41.80 6.69 -32.09
N PHE A 193 42.09 6.26 -30.86
CA PHE A 193 42.88 6.99 -29.88
C PHE A 193 44.31 6.46 -29.86
N PRO A 194 45.33 7.29 -30.10
CA PRO A 194 46.73 6.91 -29.97
C PRO A 194 47.09 6.46 -28.53
N SER A 195 48.27 5.87 -28.37
CA SER A 195 48.88 5.74 -27.05
C SER A 195 49.05 7.13 -26.41
N GLY A 196 48.99 7.25 -25.09
CA GLY A 196 49.10 8.55 -24.42
C GLY A 196 47.75 9.24 -24.19
N THR A 197 46.64 8.68 -24.67
CA THR A 197 45.31 9.29 -24.50
C THR A 197 44.85 9.22 -23.04
N THR A 198 44.23 10.29 -22.55
CA THR A 198 43.66 10.40 -21.20
C THR A 198 42.12 10.30 -21.20
N ALA A 199 41.50 10.22 -20.02
CA ALA A 199 40.04 10.19 -19.89
C ALA A 199 39.38 11.51 -20.35
N LEU A 200 40.02 12.66 -20.09
CA LEU A 200 39.59 14.00 -20.54
C LEU A 200 39.56 14.10 -22.07
N MET A 201 40.56 13.55 -22.76
CA MET A 201 40.59 13.51 -24.23
C MET A 201 39.43 12.69 -24.80
N MET A 202 39.13 11.54 -24.19
CA MET A 202 37.99 10.70 -24.59
C MET A 202 36.64 11.41 -24.33
N ALA A 203 36.49 12.07 -23.17
CA ALA A 203 35.30 12.84 -22.83
C ALA A 203 35.07 14.02 -23.79
N ALA A 204 36.14 14.74 -24.13
CA ALA A 204 36.11 15.85 -25.08
C ALA A 204 35.70 15.38 -26.48
N TYR A 205 36.25 14.25 -26.94
CA TYR A 205 35.84 13.64 -28.20
C TYR A 205 34.36 13.24 -28.21
N CYS A 206 33.85 12.64 -27.13
CA CYS A 206 32.47 12.18 -27.01
C CYS A 206 31.46 13.29 -26.63
N ASN A 207 31.86 14.57 -26.64
CA ASN A 207 31.04 15.71 -26.27
C ASN A 207 30.41 15.62 -24.85
N ARG A 208 31.19 15.18 -23.85
CA ARG A 208 30.71 14.97 -22.47
C ARG A 208 31.07 16.17 -21.58
N SER A 209 30.32 17.27 -21.67
CA SER A 209 30.67 18.53 -20.97
C SER A 209 30.86 18.40 -19.47
N ASP A 210 30.02 17.63 -18.78
CA ASP A 210 30.09 17.50 -17.32
C ASP A 210 31.32 16.68 -16.89
N ILE A 211 31.68 15.66 -17.67
CA ILE A 211 32.89 14.86 -17.45
C ILE A 211 34.14 15.68 -17.80
N VAL A 212 34.10 16.48 -18.87
CA VAL A 212 35.17 17.43 -19.20
C VAL A 212 35.39 18.38 -18.04
N GLN A 213 34.33 18.95 -17.47
CA GLN A 213 34.41 19.83 -16.31
C GLN A 213 35.02 19.14 -15.07
N LEU A 214 34.72 17.86 -14.84
CA LEU A 214 35.28 17.06 -13.74
C LEU A 214 36.77 16.75 -13.93
N LEU A 215 37.18 16.39 -15.14
CA LEU A 215 38.54 15.92 -15.41
C LEU A 215 39.53 17.02 -15.75
N LEU A 216 39.04 18.17 -16.24
CA LEU A 216 39.88 19.29 -16.69
C LEU A 216 40.95 19.69 -15.66
N PRO A 217 40.65 19.88 -14.36
CA PRO A 217 41.66 20.33 -13.40
C PRO A 217 42.83 19.35 -13.24
N TYR A 218 42.60 18.07 -13.49
CA TYR A 218 43.58 16.99 -13.26
C TYR A 218 44.35 16.60 -14.51
N GLU A 219 43.76 16.77 -15.69
CA GLU A 219 44.33 16.26 -16.94
C GLU A 219 44.66 17.35 -17.97
N GLN A 220 44.33 18.62 -17.70
CA GLN A 220 44.64 19.71 -18.64
C GLN A 220 46.13 19.78 -18.98
N GLY A 221 46.40 20.02 -20.27
CA GLY A 221 47.75 20.14 -20.81
C GLY A 221 48.47 18.81 -21.05
N LEU A 222 47.86 17.67 -20.73
CA LEU A 222 48.37 16.36 -21.16
C LEU A 222 48.17 16.18 -22.67
N THR A 223 49.10 15.48 -23.32
CA THR A 223 49.05 15.17 -24.75
C THR A 223 49.16 13.67 -24.99
N ASP A 224 48.50 13.19 -26.04
CA ASP A 224 48.74 11.86 -26.55
C ASP A 224 50.10 11.76 -27.28
N SER A 225 50.46 10.57 -27.79
CA SER A 225 51.73 10.35 -28.48
C SER A 225 51.87 11.12 -29.80
N LYS A 226 50.77 11.69 -30.33
CA LYS A 226 50.77 12.56 -31.51
C LYS A 226 50.75 14.04 -31.14
N GLY A 227 50.77 14.37 -29.85
CA GLY A 227 50.76 15.75 -29.35
C GLY A 227 49.36 16.38 -29.25
N HIS A 228 48.28 15.60 -29.38
CA HIS A 228 46.93 16.14 -29.29
C HIS A 228 46.48 16.31 -27.84
N THR A 229 45.86 17.45 -27.53
CA THR A 229 45.23 17.74 -26.24
C THR A 229 43.73 17.45 -26.27
N ALA A 230 43.01 17.58 -25.15
CA ALA A 230 41.56 17.39 -25.13
C ALA A 230 40.83 18.43 -25.98
N GLN A 231 41.32 19.67 -26.06
CA GLN A 231 40.81 20.70 -26.97
C GLN A 231 40.88 20.23 -28.42
N TRP A 232 42.00 19.62 -28.85
CA TRP A 232 42.11 19.08 -30.20
C TRP A 232 41.02 18.05 -30.50
N TYR A 233 40.71 17.15 -29.56
CA TYR A 233 39.65 16.16 -29.70
C TYR A 233 38.24 16.76 -29.79
N ALA A 234 37.96 17.85 -29.08
CA ALA A 234 36.68 18.57 -29.16
C ALA A 234 36.47 19.31 -30.50
N HIS A 235 37.56 19.69 -31.18
CA HIS A 235 37.51 20.32 -32.50
C HIS A 235 37.48 19.30 -33.64
N ASN A 236 38.10 18.13 -33.45
CA ASN A 236 38.26 17.09 -34.49
C ASN A 236 37.41 15.85 -34.18
N SER A 237 36.30 16.03 -33.46
CA SER A 237 35.37 14.94 -33.21
C SER A 237 34.52 14.63 -34.44
N SER A 238 34.29 13.35 -34.72
CA SER A 238 33.33 12.90 -35.72
C SER A 238 31.97 12.55 -35.11
N LYS A 239 31.75 12.82 -33.81
CA LYS A 239 30.44 12.67 -33.18
C LYS A 239 29.56 13.87 -33.53
N GLU A 240 28.29 13.62 -33.78
CA GLU A 240 27.28 14.67 -33.98
C GLU A 240 26.91 15.32 -32.63
N GLY A 241 26.51 16.59 -32.65
CA GLY A 241 26.07 17.35 -31.47
C GLY A 241 26.71 18.72 -31.33
N ASP A 242 26.18 19.54 -30.43
CA ASP A 242 26.73 20.87 -30.15
C ASP A 242 27.91 20.79 -29.17
N PHE A 243 29.12 21.07 -29.65
CA PHE A 243 30.36 21.08 -28.86
C PHE A 243 30.65 22.44 -28.21
N THR A 244 29.78 23.44 -28.35
CA THR A 244 30.03 24.81 -27.88
C THR A 244 30.42 24.84 -26.40
N ARG A 245 29.70 24.11 -25.54
CA ARG A 245 30.01 24.04 -24.11
C ARG A 245 31.36 23.37 -23.82
N VAL A 246 31.66 22.24 -24.48
CA VAL A 246 32.93 21.52 -24.31
C VAL A 246 34.11 22.37 -24.77
N ARG A 247 34.00 23.01 -25.95
CA ARG A 247 35.05 23.89 -26.48
C ARG A 247 35.29 25.08 -25.56
N LYS A 248 34.23 25.72 -25.07
CA LYS A 248 34.33 26.81 -24.09
C LYS A 248 35.03 26.40 -22.80
N LEU A 249 34.74 25.20 -22.29
CA LEU A 249 35.44 24.67 -21.10
C LEU A 249 36.93 24.43 -21.35
N LEU A 250 37.32 24.12 -22.59
CA LEU A 250 38.69 23.79 -23.00
C LEU A 250 39.48 24.96 -23.59
N GLU A 251 38.91 26.17 -23.68
CA GLU A 251 39.57 27.34 -24.29
C GLU A 251 40.91 27.68 -23.63
N ASN A 252 41.04 27.45 -22.32
CA ASN A 252 42.24 27.75 -21.52
C ASN A 252 42.99 26.49 -21.04
N GLU A 253 42.91 25.39 -21.81
CA GLU A 253 43.64 24.16 -21.48
C GLU A 253 45.16 24.42 -21.39
N GLY A 254 45.78 24.06 -20.26
CA GLY A 254 47.25 24.15 -20.07
C GLY A 254 47.74 25.29 -19.17
N THR A 255 46.87 25.86 -18.34
CA THR A 255 47.22 26.94 -17.40
C THR A 255 47.84 26.42 -16.10
N GLU A 256 47.14 25.58 -15.34
CA GLU A 256 47.62 25.01 -14.07
C GLU A 256 46.98 23.65 -13.76
N ARG A 257 47.77 22.58 -13.69
CA ARG A 257 47.28 21.22 -13.41
C ARG A 257 47.36 20.90 -11.92
N VAL A 258 46.25 20.46 -11.35
CA VAL A 258 46.17 20.01 -9.95
C VAL A 258 46.49 18.51 -9.86
N SER A 259 47.14 18.09 -8.77
CA SER A 259 47.37 16.67 -8.47
C SER A 259 46.06 15.91 -8.27
N SER A 260 46.01 14.63 -8.69
CA SER A 260 44.84 13.77 -8.45
C SER A 260 44.47 13.73 -6.95
N PRO A 261 43.19 13.92 -6.57
CA PRO A 261 42.78 13.90 -5.17
C PRO A 261 42.58 12.45 -4.78
N ARG A 262 43.65 11.80 -4.32
CA ARG A 262 43.54 10.40 -3.91
C ARG A 262 42.70 10.23 -2.65
N GLU A 263 42.89 11.08 -1.64
CA GLU A 263 42.36 10.82 -0.30
C GLU A 263 40.99 11.49 -0.06
N GLY A 264 40.77 12.71 -0.56
CA GLY A 264 39.45 13.36 -0.53
C GLY A 264 38.37 12.60 -1.33
N CYS A 265 38.75 12.00 -2.46
CA CYS A 265 37.83 11.15 -3.24
C CYS A 265 37.43 9.85 -2.51
N LEU A 266 38.30 9.31 -1.65
CA LEU A 266 37.97 8.12 -0.85
C LEU A 266 36.92 8.44 0.21
N LEU A 267 36.97 9.64 0.79
CA LEU A 267 35.92 10.11 1.71
C LEU A 267 34.58 10.23 0.97
N VAL A 268 34.56 10.88 -0.20
CA VAL A 268 33.35 11.02 -1.03
C VAL A 268 32.81 9.65 -1.46
N ALA A 269 33.67 8.72 -1.89
CA ALA A 269 33.25 7.37 -2.27
C ALA A 269 32.69 6.56 -1.09
N SER A 270 33.26 6.74 0.11
CA SER A 270 32.74 6.12 1.34
C SER A 270 31.35 6.65 1.66
N ALA A 271 31.13 7.96 1.48
CA ALA A 271 29.83 8.59 1.67
C ALA A 271 28.76 8.16 0.65
N VAL A 272 29.12 7.94 -0.62
CA VAL A 272 28.21 7.38 -1.63
C VAL A 272 27.69 5.99 -1.24
N THR A 273 28.49 5.21 -0.50
CA THR A 273 28.18 3.81 -0.17
C THR A 273 27.71 3.56 1.25
N GLY A 274 27.69 4.59 2.09
CA GLY A 274 27.39 4.43 3.51
C GLY A 274 28.50 3.70 4.29
N ASP A 275 29.74 3.65 3.78
CA ASP A 275 30.88 3.04 4.48
C ASP A 275 31.34 3.94 5.64
N ILE A 276 30.68 3.81 6.79
CA ILE A 276 30.96 4.58 8.01
C ILE A 276 32.43 4.43 8.44
N GLU A 277 33.00 3.23 8.36
CA GLU A 277 34.40 3.00 8.73
C GLU A 277 35.36 3.64 7.71
N GLY A 278 35.00 3.62 6.43
CA GLY A 278 35.67 4.37 5.38
C GLY A 278 35.66 5.88 5.64
N ILE A 279 34.53 6.44 6.09
CA ILE A 279 34.42 7.85 6.48
C ILE A 279 35.29 8.15 7.70
N LYS A 280 35.18 7.34 8.77
CA LYS A 280 35.98 7.50 9.99
C LYS A 280 37.48 7.49 9.70
N LYS A 281 37.92 6.66 8.75
CA LYS A 281 39.33 6.56 8.34
C LYS A 281 39.84 7.83 7.65
N HIS A 282 38.98 8.60 6.99
CA HIS A 282 39.36 9.77 6.20
C HIS A 282 38.76 11.08 6.73
N LEU A 283 38.47 11.17 8.04
CA LEU A 283 37.90 12.36 8.67
C LEU A 283 38.74 13.63 8.51
N ASP A 284 40.06 13.48 8.35
CA ASP A 284 40.97 14.61 8.12
C ASP A 284 40.69 15.35 6.80
N HIS A 285 39.95 14.71 5.88
CA HIS A 285 39.58 15.27 4.58
C HIS A 285 38.16 15.85 4.55
N VAL A 286 37.44 15.87 5.68
CA VAL A 286 36.12 16.50 5.76
C VAL A 286 36.25 17.99 5.43
N GLY A 287 35.41 18.47 4.51
CA GLY A 287 35.51 19.79 3.89
C GLY A 287 36.17 19.76 2.51
N TYR A 288 36.63 18.60 2.05
CA TYR A 288 37.06 18.40 0.68
C TYR A 288 35.89 18.62 -0.29
N GLN A 289 36.10 19.46 -1.30
CA GLN A 289 35.21 19.64 -2.43
C GLN A 289 35.90 19.11 -3.70
N ASP A 290 35.20 18.28 -4.45
CA ASP A 290 35.64 17.89 -5.79
C ASP A 290 35.58 19.08 -6.77
N PRO A 291 36.04 18.95 -8.03
CA PRO A 291 36.00 20.04 -9.00
C PRO A 291 34.63 20.62 -9.30
N THR A 292 33.56 19.89 -9.00
CA THR A 292 32.20 20.38 -9.12
C THR A 292 31.68 21.02 -7.84
N GLY A 293 32.49 21.10 -6.79
CA GLY A 293 32.10 21.61 -5.47
C GLY A 293 31.41 20.55 -4.61
N THR A 294 31.34 19.30 -5.06
CA THR A 294 30.62 18.23 -4.35
C THR A 294 31.42 17.79 -3.12
N THR A 295 30.75 17.69 -1.98
CA THR A 295 31.33 17.18 -0.72
C THR A 295 30.89 15.74 -0.44
N ALA A 296 31.48 15.13 0.60
CA ALA A 296 31.06 13.81 1.05
C ALA A 296 29.63 13.84 1.63
N LEU A 297 29.28 14.90 2.37
CA LEU A 297 27.96 15.08 2.96
C LEU A 297 26.87 15.18 1.90
N MET A 298 27.13 15.90 0.80
CA MET A 298 26.22 15.98 -0.34
C MET A 298 25.91 14.61 -0.93
N MET A 299 26.93 13.75 -1.03
CA MET A 299 26.75 12.39 -1.52
C MET A 299 26.04 11.49 -0.50
N ALA A 300 26.44 11.51 0.78
CA ALA A 300 25.76 10.75 1.83
C ALA A 300 24.26 11.07 1.89
N ALA A 301 23.92 12.36 1.92
CA ALA A 301 22.54 12.81 1.96
C ALA A 301 21.76 12.47 0.68
N GLY A 302 22.39 12.65 -0.48
CA GLY A 302 21.82 12.34 -1.79
C GLY A 302 21.55 10.85 -2.03
N TYR A 303 22.30 9.96 -1.41
CA TYR A 303 22.11 8.50 -1.48
C TYR A 303 21.37 7.92 -0.26
N GLY A 304 20.96 8.75 0.70
CA GLY A 304 20.13 8.34 1.83
C GLY A 304 20.87 7.72 3.02
N HIS A 305 22.19 7.92 3.12
CA HIS A 305 23.01 7.40 4.21
C HIS A 305 23.00 8.36 5.40
N SER A 306 21.87 8.43 6.12
CA SER A 306 21.68 9.33 7.28
C SER A 306 22.71 9.09 8.39
N ASP A 307 23.12 7.83 8.61
CA ASP A 307 24.14 7.44 9.60
C ASP A 307 25.53 8.05 9.33
N CYS A 308 25.80 8.50 8.10
CA CYS A 308 27.05 9.15 7.74
C CYS A 308 27.08 10.64 8.12
N ILE A 309 25.91 11.29 8.20
CA ILE A 309 25.78 12.74 8.40
C ILE A 309 26.46 13.22 9.70
N PRO A 310 26.33 12.54 10.85
CA PRO A 310 26.99 12.96 12.10
C PRO A 310 28.53 13.02 12.01
N PHE A 311 29.14 12.29 11.09
CA PHE A 311 30.59 12.30 10.89
C PHE A 311 31.06 13.43 9.94
N LEU A 312 30.12 14.05 9.22
CA LEU A 312 30.37 15.02 8.15
C LEU A 312 29.80 16.41 8.47
N GLU A 313 29.43 16.69 9.73
CA GLU A 313 28.77 17.93 10.15
C GLU A 313 29.51 19.21 9.76
N LYS A 314 30.84 19.17 9.63
CA LYS A 314 31.66 20.31 9.20
C LYS A 314 31.37 20.77 7.77
N GLU A 315 30.75 19.92 6.94
CA GLU A 315 30.38 20.22 5.56
C GLU A 315 28.98 20.81 5.42
N ILE A 316 28.22 20.90 6.52
CA ILE A 316 26.87 21.48 6.50
C ILE A 316 26.94 22.94 6.03
N GLY A 317 26.10 23.28 5.06
CA GLY A 317 26.03 24.61 4.46
C GLY A 317 27.04 24.84 3.33
N MET A 318 27.88 23.85 2.99
CA MET A 318 28.66 23.90 1.75
C MET A 318 27.75 23.74 0.54
N GLN A 319 28.12 24.38 -0.58
CA GLN A 319 27.38 24.34 -1.84
C GLN A 319 28.29 23.87 -2.98
N ASP A 320 27.74 23.05 -3.88
CA ASP A 320 28.41 22.69 -5.12
C ASP A 320 28.46 23.90 -6.10
N LYS A 321 29.09 23.75 -7.26
CA LYS A 321 29.18 24.81 -8.27
C LYS A 321 27.83 25.24 -8.85
N ARG A 322 26.76 24.46 -8.65
CA ARG A 322 25.38 24.79 -9.00
C ARG A 322 24.62 25.42 -7.85
N GLY A 323 25.23 25.56 -6.67
CA GLY A 323 24.60 26.04 -5.44
C GLY A 323 23.82 24.97 -4.69
N LEU A 324 23.93 23.68 -5.05
CA LEU A 324 23.19 22.61 -4.37
C LEU A 324 23.85 22.28 -3.03
N THR A 325 23.04 22.14 -1.99
CA THR A 325 23.44 21.66 -0.67
C THR A 325 23.12 20.17 -0.49
N ALA A 326 23.56 19.58 0.62
CA ALA A 326 23.24 18.19 0.95
C ALA A 326 21.74 17.97 1.15
N LEU A 327 21.06 18.92 1.81
CA LEU A 327 19.62 18.92 2.04
C LEU A 327 18.84 18.92 0.72
N MET A 328 19.26 19.72 -0.26
CA MET A 328 18.62 19.76 -1.58
C MET A 328 18.72 18.42 -2.32
N LEU A 329 19.84 17.71 -2.19
CA LEU A 329 20.04 16.38 -2.79
C LEU A 329 19.21 15.31 -2.07
N ALA A 330 19.16 15.34 -0.73
CA ALA A 330 18.29 14.46 0.05
C ALA A 330 16.81 14.66 -0.32
N ALA A 331 16.35 15.91 -0.38
CA ALA A 331 14.99 16.26 -0.74
C ALA A 331 14.65 15.88 -2.19
N PHE A 332 15.60 16.01 -3.12
CA PHE A 332 15.44 15.60 -4.52
C PHE A 332 15.19 14.08 -4.65
N ASN A 333 15.96 13.27 -3.93
CA ASN A 333 15.85 11.81 -4.00
C ASN A 333 14.80 11.21 -3.04
N GLY A 334 14.35 11.96 -2.03
CA GLY A 334 13.29 11.57 -1.10
C GLY A 334 13.80 10.92 0.19
N HIS A 335 14.98 11.30 0.65
CA HIS A 335 15.59 10.76 1.86
C HIS A 335 15.23 11.63 3.08
N SER A 336 14.02 11.44 3.62
CA SER A 336 13.48 12.21 4.75
C SER A 336 14.31 12.10 6.02
N ASP A 337 14.92 10.95 6.30
CA ASP A 337 15.80 10.75 7.46
C ASP A 337 17.01 11.68 7.45
N CYS A 338 17.55 11.99 6.26
CA CYS A 338 18.64 12.93 6.09
C CYS A 338 18.20 14.38 6.35
N ILE A 339 16.95 14.74 6.02
CA ILE A 339 16.42 16.11 6.19
C ILE A 339 16.40 16.49 7.68
N ALA A 340 15.99 15.57 8.55
CA ALA A 340 15.96 15.80 10.00
C ALA A 340 17.35 16.12 10.60
N LEU A 341 18.43 15.67 9.94
CA LEU A 341 19.82 15.92 10.38
C LEU A 341 20.44 17.17 9.73
N LEU A 342 19.78 17.78 8.75
CA LEU A 342 20.30 18.88 7.93
C LEU A 342 19.50 20.19 8.09
N GLU A 343 18.82 20.36 9.23
CA GLU A 343 17.95 21.52 9.49
C GLU A 343 18.65 22.89 9.30
N LYS A 344 19.98 22.94 9.48
CA LYS A 344 20.79 24.16 9.32
C LYS A 344 20.88 24.65 7.88
N GLU A 345 20.57 23.81 6.89
CA GLU A 345 20.57 24.18 5.46
C GLU A 345 19.21 24.66 4.97
N ILE A 346 18.17 24.61 5.82
CA ILE A 346 16.81 25.04 5.47
C ILE A 346 16.82 26.51 5.08
N GLY A 347 16.21 26.82 3.94
CA GLY A 347 16.13 28.17 3.37
C GLY A 347 17.32 28.56 2.50
N MET A 348 18.33 27.71 2.35
CA MET A 348 19.39 27.94 1.34
C MET A 348 18.82 27.77 -0.08
N GLN A 349 19.37 28.51 -1.03
CA GLN A 349 18.96 28.49 -2.44
C GLN A 349 20.14 28.15 -3.35
N CYS A 350 19.89 27.33 -4.38
CA CYS A 350 20.91 27.06 -5.40
C CYS A 350 21.02 28.23 -6.40
N ASN A 351 21.91 28.14 -7.40
CA ASN A 351 22.20 29.27 -8.29
C ASN A 351 20.99 29.77 -9.10
N ILE A 352 19.94 28.94 -9.23
CA ILE A 352 18.67 29.29 -9.87
C ILE A 352 17.57 29.67 -8.86
N GLY A 353 17.90 29.84 -7.58
CA GLY A 353 16.96 30.23 -6.52
C GLY A 353 16.17 29.08 -5.88
N GLN A 354 16.38 27.83 -6.30
CA GLN A 354 15.56 26.71 -5.79
C GLN A 354 16.01 26.24 -4.41
N THR A 355 15.02 25.99 -3.54
CA THR A 355 15.19 25.43 -2.19
C THR A 355 15.02 23.90 -2.18
N ALA A 356 15.24 23.26 -1.02
CA ALA A 356 15.04 21.82 -0.86
C ALA A 356 13.56 21.40 -1.04
N LEU A 357 12.62 22.19 -0.53
CA LEU A 357 11.18 21.98 -0.65
C LEU A 357 10.74 21.97 -2.11
N MET A 358 11.29 22.89 -2.92
CA MET A 358 11.03 22.92 -4.37
C MET A 358 11.55 21.67 -5.07
N LYS A 359 12.70 21.10 -4.66
CA LYS A 359 13.22 19.84 -5.21
C LYS A 359 12.37 18.64 -4.83
N ALA A 360 11.89 18.58 -3.58
CA ALA A 360 10.97 17.54 -3.12
C ALA A 360 9.62 17.59 -3.86
N ALA A 361 9.03 18.78 -3.96
CA ALA A 361 7.77 19.01 -4.66
C ALA A 361 7.85 18.67 -6.16
N LEU A 362 8.96 19.02 -6.82
CA LEU A 362 9.23 18.66 -8.21
C LEU A 362 9.23 17.15 -8.45
N ASN A 363 9.86 16.38 -7.55
CA ASN A 363 10.02 14.92 -7.70
C ASN A 363 8.92 14.11 -7.01
N GLY A 364 7.93 14.75 -6.39
CA GLY A 364 6.81 14.08 -5.72
C GLY A 364 7.20 13.40 -4.40
N LYS A 365 8.18 13.95 -3.67
CA LYS A 365 8.66 13.39 -2.40
C LYS A 365 7.83 13.92 -1.23
N THR A 366 6.65 13.32 -1.02
CA THR A 366 5.64 13.78 -0.05
C THR A 366 6.15 13.84 1.39
N ASP A 367 6.93 12.84 1.80
CA ASP A 367 7.41 12.69 3.18
C ASP A 367 8.41 13.79 3.58
N CYS A 368 9.04 14.44 2.59
CA CYS A 368 9.96 15.55 2.81
C CYS A 368 9.24 16.88 3.06
N ILE A 369 8.00 17.06 2.57
CA ILE A 369 7.29 18.35 2.62
C ILE A 369 7.03 18.82 4.06
N PRO A 370 6.48 17.99 4.97
CA PRO A 370 6.23 18.41 6.35
C PRO A 370 7.51 18.82 7.10
N LEU A 371 8.66 18.24 6.74
CA LEU A 371 9.95 18.54 7.37
C LEU A 371 10.56 19.86 6.87
N LEU A 372 10.07 20.39 5.75
CA LEU A 372 10.59 21.59 5.09
C LEU A 372 9.59 22.76 5.13
N GLU A 373 8.64 22.75 6.07
CA GLU A 373 7.58 23.75 6.21
C GLU A 373 8.11 25.20 6.28
N LYS A 374 9.31 25.39 6.84
CA LYS A 374 9.94 26.72 6.93
C LYS A 374 10.31 27.35 5.58
N GLU A 375 10.36 26.56 4.50
CA GLU A 375 10.62 27.06 3.15
C GLU A 375 9.34 27.39 2.36
N VAL A 376 8.16 27.12 2.95
CA VAL A 376 6.88 27.39 2.32
C VAL A 376 6.76 28.86 1.96
N GLY A 377 6.39 29.10 0.71
CA GLY A 377 6.20 30.43 0.16
C GLY A 377 7.46 31.09 -0.39
N MET A 378 8.64 30.48 -0.28
CA MET A 378 9.83 30.95 -0.98
C MET A 378 9.66 30.83 -2.51
N GLN A 379 10.36 31.67 -3.27
CA GLN A 379 10.34 31.69 -4.73
C GLN A 379 11.75 31.50 -5.30
N ASP A 380 11.88 30.77 -6.40
CA ASP A 380 13.12 30.69 -7.16
C ASP A 380 13.36 31.95 -8.00
N ASN A 381 14.46 32.02 -8.75
CA ASN A 381 14.82 33.23 -9.51
C ASN A 381 13.78 33.58 -10.59
N ASP A 382 12.98 32.61 -11.01
CA ASP A 382 11.90 32.79 -11.99
C ASP A 382 10.56 33.11 -11.29
N GLY A 383 10.51 33.13 -9.96
CA GLY A 383 9.28 33.37 -9.20
C GLY A 383 8.45 32.11 -8.89
N TRP A 384 8.97 30.91 -9.14
CA TRP A 384 8.23 29.67 -8.88
C TRP A 384 8.28 29.27 -7.41
N THR A 385 7.13 28.87 -6.88
CA THR A 385 7.02 28.28 -5.54
C THR A 385 7.05 26.75 -5.60
N ALA A 386 7.12 26.08 -4.44
CA ALA A 386 7.08 24.62 -4.38
C ALA A 386 5.76 24.05 -4.91
N LEU A 387 4.63 24.70 -4.61
CA LEU A 387 3.30 24.36 -5.11
C LEU A 387 3.27 24.40 -6.65
N MET A 388 3.87 25.40 -7.27
CA MET A 388 3.94 25.52 -8.73
C MET A 388 4.77 24.40 -9.36
N LYS A 389 5.90 24.01 -8.73
CA LYS A 389 6.71 22.86 -9.19
C LYS A 389 5.93 21.55 -9.11
N ALA A 390 5.21 21.31 -8.00
CA ALA A 390 4.34 20.14 -7.84
C ALA A 390 3.20 20.14 -8.87
N ALA A 391 2.56 21.29 -9.09
CA ALA A 391 1.46 21.44 -10.02
C ALA A 391 1.89 21.17 -11.48
N GLY A 392 3.04 21.71 -11.91
CA GLY A 392 3.57 21.47 -13.27
C GLY A 392 3.96 20.01 -13.53
N ASN A 393 4.29 19.24 -12.49
CA ASN A 393 4.68 17.83 -12.59
C ASN A 393 3.57 16.85 -12.18
N GLY A 394 2.34 17.34 -11.96
CA GLY A 394 1.18 16.51 -11.65
C GLY A 394 1.26 15.80 -10.29
N LYS A 395 1.99 16.36 -9.32
CA LYS A 395 2.20 15.75 -7.99
C LYS A 395 1.07 16.13 -7.04
N ALA A 396 -0.10 15.51 -7.19
CA ALA A 396 -1.32 15.85 -6.46
C ALA A 396 -1.16 15.78 -4.93
N ASP A 397 -0.46 14.77 -4.40
CA ASP A 397 -0.25 14.65 -2.96
C ASP A 397 0.64 15.77 -2.39
N CYS A 398 1.66 16.20 -3.14
CA CYS A 398 2.45 17.37 -2.77
C CYS A 398 1.61 18.65 -2.79
N VAL A 399 0.71 18.80 -3.77
CA VAL A 399 -0.22 19.94 -3.87
C VAL A 399 -1.13 20.03 -2.63
N ARG A 400 -1.64 18.89 -2.13
CA ARG A 400 -2.48 18.86 -0.92
C ARG A 400 -1.77 19.42 0.32
N LEU A 401 -0.46 19.19 0.42
CA LEU A 401 0.35 19.65 1.55
C LEU A 401 0.80 21.12 1.41
N LEU A 402 0.65 21.72 0.23
CA LEU A 402 1.17 23.06 -0.09
C LEU A 402 0.06 24.08 -0.40
N PHE A 403 -1.18 23.83 0.01
CA PHE A 403 -2.31 24.75 -0.24
C PHE A 403 -2.12 26.15 0.35
N SER A 404 -1.28 26.31 1.37
CA SER A 404 -0.92 27.62 1.93
C SER A 404 -0.21 28.54 0.93
N GLU A 405 0.38 27.99 -0.15
CA GLU A 405 0.97 28.80 -1.23
C GLU A 405 -0.03 29.20 -2.33
N ALA A 406 -1.27 28.72 -2.28
CA ALA A 406 -2.25 28.98 -3.33
C ALA A 406 -2.51 30.48 -3.47
N GLY A 407 -2.59 30.95 -4.71
CA GLY A 407 -2.76 32.36 -5.05
C GLY A 407 -1.45 33.15 -5.23
N LYS A 408 -0.28 32.56 -4.94
CA LYS A 408 1.00 33.14 -5.36
C LYS A 408 1.15 33.10 -6.89
N GLN A 409 1.88 34.07 -7.42
CA GLN A 409 2.07 34.26 -8.86
C GLN A 409 3.56 34.30 -9.22
N ILE A 410 3.89 33.75 -10.39
CA ILE A 410 5.21 33.88 -11.00
C ILE A 410 5.49 35.36 -11.25
N THR A 411 6.70 35.83 -10.94
CA THR A 411 7.07 37.25 -11.04
C THR A 411 7.79 37.60 -12.35
N GLU A 412 8.47 36.64 -12.95
CA GLU A 412 9.28 36.83 -14.16
C GLU A 412 8.73 36.01 -15.33
N GLU A 413 9.10 36.40 -16.55
CA GLU A 413 8.76 35.63 -17.74
C GLU A 413 9.63 34.36 -17.78
N TRP A 414 8.98 33.20 -17.91
CA TRP A 414 9.67 31.92 -17.96
C TRP A 414 9.51 31.28 -19.34
N THR A 415 10.54 30.61 -19.87
CA THR A 415 10.47 29.97 -21.20
C THR A 415 10.97 28.53 -21.14
N ASP A 416 10.19 27.57 -21.63
CA ASP A 416 10.63 26.19 -21.90
C ASP A 416 11.01 26.02 -23.38
N LEU A 417 11.58 24.87 -23.78
CA LEU A 417 11.95 24.56 -25.17
C LEU A 417 10.83 24.77 -26.22
N CYS A 418 9.57 24.87 -25.81
CA CYS A 418 8.38 24.87 -26.65
C CYS A 418 7.43 26.05 -26.38
N ASN A 419 7.58 26.81 -25.29
CA ASN A 419 6.64 27.89 -24.97
C ASN A 419 7.19 28.95 -23.99
N THR A 420 6.70 30.18 -24.12
CA THR A 420 6.93 31.29 -23.18
C THR A 420 5.72 31.45 -22.27
N TYR A 421 5.97 31.71 -20.99
CA TYR A 421 4.99 31.80 -19.92
C TYR A 421 5.03 33.22 -19.33
N PRO A 422 3.92 33.96 -19.39
CA PRO A 422 3.90 35.32 -18.91
C PRO A 422 3.99 35.38 -17.37
N PRO A 423 4.54 36.46 -16.81
CA PRO A 423 4.41 36.77 -15.38
C PRO A 423 2.94 36.74 -14.95
N GLY A 424 2.67 36.45 -13.68
CA GLY A 424 1.31 36.40 -13.13
C GLY A 424 0.66 35.01 -13.17
N MET A 425 1.33 34.00 -13.73
CA MET A 425 0.78 32.63 -13.73
C MET A 425 0.71 32.03 -12.33
N THR A 426 -0.38 31.30 -12.06
CA THR A 426 -0.62 30.59 -10.79
C THR A 426 -0.44 29.08 -10.94
N ALA A 427 -0.43 28.33 -9.83
CA ALA A 427 -0.29 26.87 -9.86
C ALA A 427 -1.44 26.17 -10.63
N LEU A 428 -2.67 26.68 -10.54
CA LEU A 428 -3.83 26.23 -11.30
C LEU A 428 -3.66 26.46 -12.82
N MET A 429 -3.13 27.62 -13.23
CA MET A 429 -2.86 27.90 -14.64
C MET A 429 -1.80 26.96 -15.21
N ILE A 430 -0.75 26.69 -14.43
CA ILE A 430 0.32 25.76 -14.78
C ILE A 430 -0.23 24.34 -14.90
N ALA A 431 -1.02 23.86 -13.94
CA ALA A 431 -1.64 22.54 -13.98
C ALA A 431 -2.58 22.38 -15.18
N ALA A 432 -3.36 23.42 -15.50
CA ALA A 432 -4.24 23.45 -16.66
C ALA A 432 -3.45 23.40 -17.98
N HIS A 433 -2.30 24.09 -18.05
CA HIS A 433 -1.41 24.08 -19.22
C HIS A 433 -0.83 22.69 -19.50
N TYR A 434 -0.45 21.95 -18.45
CA TYR A 434 0.16 20.61 -18.56
C TYR A 434 -0.84 19.44 -18.53
N ASN A 435 -2.15 19.71 -18.52
CA ASN A 435 -3.24 18.72 -18.51
C ASN A 435 -3.34 17.85 -17.23
N HIS A 436 -3.02 18.42 -16.06
CA HIS A 436 -3.06 17.70 -14.78
C HIS A 436 -4.43 17.82 -14.11
N SER A 437 -5.40 17.01 -14.57
CA SER A 437 -6.81 17.12 -14.13
C SER A 437 -7.06 17.02 -12.63
N GLU A 438 -6.36 16.13 -11.92
CA GLU A 438 -6.48 16.00 -10.46
C GLU A 438 -5.97 17.25 -9.74
N VAL A 439 -4.83 17.81 -10.16
CA VAL A 439 -4.30 19.05 -9.57
C VAL A 439 -5.23 20.24 -9.85
N VAL A 440 -5.80 20.30 -11.06
CA VAL A 440 -6.80 21.32 -11.42
C VAL A 440 -8.01 21.25 -10.49
N GLU A 441 -8.53 20.04 -10.21
CA GLU A 441 -9.64 19.85 -9.28
C GLU A 441 -9.30 20.34 -7.86
N LEU A 442 -8.06 20.11 -7.41
CA LEU A 442 -7.61 20.52 -6.07
C LEU A 442 -7.46 22.04 -5.92
N LEU A 443 -6.93 22.72 -6.94
CA LEU A 443 -6.62 24.15 -6.87
C LEU A 443 -7.76 25.07 -7.32
N LEU A 444 -8.77 24.52 -8.00
CA LEU A 444 -9.86 25.29 -8.59
C LEU A 444 -10.51 26.25 -7.59
N ASN A 445 -10.83 25.78 -6.38
CA ASN A 445 -11.56 26.58 -5.39
C ASN A 445 -10.74 27.75 -4.83
N TYR A 446 -9.41 27.69 -4.91
CA TYR A 446 -8.51 28.68 -4.32
C TYR A 446 -8.04 29.72 -5.34
N GLU A 447 -7.80 29.31 -6.58
CA GLU A 447 -7.16 30.15 -7.60
C GLU A 447 -8.08 30.52 -8.77
N GLN A 448 -9.35 30.08 -8.79
CA GLN A 448 -10.26 30.40 -9.88
C GLN A 448 -10.43 31.92 -10.06
N GLY A 449 -10.43 32.35 -11.33
CA GLY A 449 -10.65 33.75 -11.70
C GLY A 449 -9.42 34.65 -11.61
N LEU A 450 -8.30 34.16 -11.07
CA LEU A 450 -7.01 34.84 -11.17
C LEU A 450 -6.56 34.90 -12.63
N LYS A 451 -5.77 35.93 -12.95
CA LYS A 451 -5.27 36.19 -14.31
C LYS A 451 -3.78 36.43 -14.29
N ASP A 452 -3.10 35.96 -15.32
CA ASP A 452 -1.72 36.35 -15.59
C ASP A 452 -1.63 37.80 -16.10
N SER A 453 -0.41 38.27 -16.34
CA SER A 453 -0.16 39.65 -16.81
C SER A 453 -0.74 39.96 -18.19
N GLU A 454 -1.04 38.93 -18.99
CA GLU A 454 -1.71 39.06 -20.29
C GLU A 454 -3.25 38.99 -20.16
N GLY A 455 -3.76 38.72 -18.96
CA GLY A 455 -5.19 38.64 -18.67
C GLY A 455 -5.81 37.24 -18.89
N HIS A 456 -4.98 36.21 -19.08
CA HIS A 456 -5.44 34.84 -19.32
C HIS A 456 -5.72 34.08 -18.01
N THR A 457 -6.76 33.25 -18.03
CA THR A 457 -7.16 32.38 -16.89
C THR A 457 -6.70 30.95 -17.11
N ALA A 458 -6.90 30.06 -16.11
CA ALA A 458 -6.55 28.65 -16.26
C ALA A 458 -7.37 27.99 -17.40
N GLN A 459 -8.62 28.40 -17.62
CA GLN A 459 -9.41 27.94 -18.77
C GLN A 459 -8.77 28.32 -20.11
N TRP A 460 -8.16 29.50 -20.22
CA TRP A 460 -7.46 29.91 -21.44
C TRP A 460 -6.25 29.01 -21.70
N HIS A 461 -5.45 28.75 -20.66
CA HIS A 461 -4.27 27.88 -20.75
C HIS A 461 -4.60 26.43 -21.13
N ALA A 462 -5.72 25.86 -20.65
CA ALA A 462 -6.20 24.54 -21.07
C ALA A 462 -6.69 24.46 -22.53
N ARG A 463 -6.99 25.60 -23.17
CA ARG A 463 -7.44 25.67 -24.56
C ARG A 463 -6.29 25.89 -25.54
N HIS A 464 -5.27 26.64 -25.12
CA HIS A 464 -4.16 27.07 -25.97
C HIS A 464 -2.84 26.35 -25.67
N SER A 465 -2.86 25.32 -24.82
CA SER A 465 -1.67 24.51 -24.55
C SER A 465 -1.18 23.80 -25.83
N PRO A 466 0.13 23.89 -26.15
CA PRO A 466 0.74 23.20 -27.29
C PRO A 466 0.97 21.69 -27.03
N ARG A 467 0.70 21.21 -25.80
CA ARG A 467 0.93 19.82 -25.40
C ARG A 467 -0.10 18.89 -26.05
N ARG A 468 0.36 17.71 -26.51
CA ARG A 468 -0.53 16.65 -27.02
C ARG A 468 -1.16 15.89 -25.86
N GLY A 469 -2.48 15.72 -25.87
CA GLY A 469 -3.22 14.97 -24.85
C GLY A 469 -4.72 15.27 -24.88
N ASP A 470 -5.52 14.47 -24.17
CA ASP A 470 -6.96 14.73 -24.03
C ASP A 470 -7.22 15.69 -22.85
N PHE A 471 -7.58 16.94 -23.17
CA PHE A 471 -7.91 17.98 -22.19
C PHE A 471 -9.38 17.99 -21.78
N THR A 472 -10.18 17.00 -22.19
CA THR A 472 -11.65 16.99 -21.97
C THR A 472 -12.01 17.12 -20.49
N GLN A 473 -11.31 16.40 -19.61
CA GLN A 473 -11.56 16.46 -18.17
C GLN A 473 -11.17 17.81 -17.55
N VAL A 474 -9.97 18.33 -17.84
CA VAL A 474 -9.52 19.66 -17.38
C VAL A 474 -10.48 20.75 -17.85
N ARG A 475 -10.86 20.74 -19.13
CA ARG A 475 -11.81 21.71 -19.68
C ARG A 475 -13.19 21.61 -19.05
N LYS A 476 -13.63 20.41 -18.66
CA LYS A 476 -14.90 20.19 -17.95
C LYS A 476 -14.85 20.80 -16.55
N LEU A 477 -13.76 20.59 -15.80
CA LEU A 477 -13.55 21.16 -14.47
C LEU A 477 -13.52 22.68 -14.52
N LEU A 478 -12.82 23.27 -15.49
CA LEU A 478 -12.68 24.72 -15.65
C LEU A 478 -13.90 25.40 -16.28
N LYS A 479 -15.03 24.70 -16.51
CA LYS A 479 -16.27 25.35 -17.01
C LYS A 479 -16.89 26.29 -15.98
N SER A 480 -16.71 26.03 -14.69
CA SER A 480 -17.25 26.82 -13.58
C SER A 480 -16.27 27.85 -13.01
N GLU A 481 -15.17 28.13 -13.71
CA GLU A 481 -14.16 29.12 -13.28
C GLU A 481 -14.79 30.52 -13.14
N GLY A 482 -14.60 31.14 -11.97
CA GLY A 482 -15.06 32.50 -11.66
C GLY A 482 -16.39 32.58 -10.91
N THR A 483 -16.79 31.49 -10.23
CA THR A 483 -18.08 31.42 -9.51
C THR A 483 -17.97 31.83 -8.04
N GLU A 484 -16.93 31.39 -7.31
CA GLU A 484 -16.70 31.75 -5.90
C GLU A 484 -15.26 31.42 -5.47
N GLN A 485 -14.41 32.41 -5.17
CA GLN A 485 -13.02 32.19 -4.73
C GLN A 485 -12.95 32.09 -3.20
N ILE A 486 -12.31 31.04 -2.68
CA ILE A 486 -12.07 30.85 -1.24
C ILE A 486 -10.64 31.29 -0.92
N PRO A 487 -10.40 32.04 0.18
CA PRO A 487 -9.05 32.39 0.58
C PRO A 487 -8.22 31.14 0.87
N PRO A 488 -6.92 31.13 0.55
CA PRO A 488 -6.03 30.03 0.89
C PRO A 488 -5.93 29.89 2.42
N PRO A 489 -5.66 28.67 2.93
CA PRO A 489 -5.47 28.45 4.36
C PRO A 489 -4.27 29.28 4.87
N ASN A 490 -4.53 30.36 5.60
CA ASN A 490 -3.49 31.32 6.01
C ASN A 490 -2.88 30.95 7.37
N HIS A 491 -1.54 30.90 7.45
CA HIS A 491 -0.79 30.57 8.67
C HIS A 491 -0.31 31.81 9.48
N GLU A 492 -0.60 33.04 9.02
CA GLU A 492 0.01 34.27 9.54
C GLU A 492 -0.87 35.18 10.43
N LEU A 493 -2.03 34.73 10.94
CA LEU A 493 -2.77 35.53 11.92
C LEU A 493 -2.13 35.42 13.30
N THR A 494 -1.77 36.56 13.92
CA THR A 494 -1.29 36.56 15.30
C THR A 494 -2.38 36.00 16.22
N ASN A 495 -1.97 35.28 17.27
CA ASN A 495 -2.92 34.70 18.24
C ASN A 495 -3.93 35.74 18.77
N GLN A 496 -3.55 37.02 18.85
CA GLN A 496 -4.41 38.10 19.32
C GLN A 496 -5.49 38.52 18.30
N GLU A 497 -5.17 38.57 17.01
CA GLU A 497 -6.14 38.88 15.95
C GLU A 497 -7.12 37.73 15.76
N ARG A 498 -6.63 36.49 15.85
CA ARG A 498 -7.45 35.28 15.84
C ARG A 498 -8.38 35.21 17.05
N ILE A 499 -7.92 35.65 18.23
CA ILE A 499 -8.78 35.82 19.42
C ILE A 499 -9.84 36.91 19.20
N ASN A 500 -9.51 38.02 18.54
CA ASN A 500 -10.45 39.11 18.29
C ASN A 500 -11.51 38.73 17.24
N GLU A 501 -11.14 38.01 16.19
CA GLU A 501 -12.08 37.47 15.20
C GLU A 501 -12.98 36.41 15.84
N LEU A 502 -12.41 35.47 16.60
CA LEU A 502 -13.18 34.49 17.36
C LEU A 502 -14.12 35.17 18.37
N ALA A 503 -13.70 36.27 19.01
CA ALA A 503 -14.56 37.01 19.93
C ALA A 503 -15.73 37.70 19.22
N ALA A 504 -15.50 38.27 18.04
CA ALA A 504 -16.55 38.88 17.22
C ALA A 504 -17.53 37.82 16.67
N GLU A 505 -17.01 36.67 16.24
CA GLU A 505 -17.79 35.54 15.76
C GLU A 505 -18.62 34.92 16.91
N ILE A 506 -18.04 34.80 18.11
CA ILE A 506 -18.76 34.38 19.32
C ILE A 506 -19.91 35.34 19.67
N GLU A 507 -19.72 36.65 19.54
CA GLU A 507 -20.81 37.61 19.79
C GLU A 507 -21.91 37.54 18.72
N SER A 508 -21.56 37.35 17.44
CA SER A 508 -22.55 37.10 16.38
C SER A 508 -23.33 35.81 16.66
N LEU A 509 -22.63 34.72 16.98
CA LEU A 509 -23.23 33.43 17.29
C LEU A 509 -24.09 33.47 18.56
N LYS A 510 -23.74 34.27 19.57
CA LYS A 510 -24.60 34.51 20.73
C LYS A 510 -25.90 35.20 20.36
N LYS A 511 -25.84 36.18 19.45
CA LYS A 511 -27.03 36.87 18.94
C LYS A 511 -27.93 35.90 18.18
N ASP A 512 -27.36 35.07 17.32
CA ASP A 512 -28.08 34.04 16.57
C ASP A 512 -28.63 32.93 17.48
N LEU A 513 -27.91 32.59 18.54
CA LEU A 513 -28.39 31.66 19.56
C LEU A 513 -29.56 32.27 20.35
N SER A 514 -29.56 33.57 20.60
CA SER A 514 -30.67 34.25 21.30
C SER A 514 -31.94 34.30 20.46
N SER A 515 -31.83 34.57 19.16
CA SER A 515 -32.96 34.54 18.23
C SER A 515 -33.48 33.12 18.03
N SER A 516 -32.58 32.13 17.90
CA SER A 516 -32.93 30.71 17.83
C SER A 516 -33.61 30.21 19.12
N LYS A 517 -33.16 30.65 20.30
CA LYS A 517 -33.81 30.35 21.59
C LYS A 517 -35.21 30.94 21.69
N ASN A 518 -35.42 32.15 21.18
CA ASN A 518 -36.74 32.77 21.15
C ASN A 518 -37.70 32.01 20.22
N ALA A 519 -37.25 31.65 19.01
CA ALA A 519 -38.01 30.81 18.09
C ALA A 519 -38.30 29.41 18.67
N HIS A 520 -37.34 28.83 19.41
CA HIS A 520 -37.55 27.56 20.11
C HIS A 520 -38.60 27.67 21.22
N ASN A 521 -38.63 28.79 21.96
CA ASN A 521 -39.65 29.00 22.98
C ASN A 521 -41.04 29.24 22.38
N GLU A 522 -41.13 29.92 21.23
CA GLU A 522 -42.39 30.09 20.48
C GLU A 522 -42.91 28.74 20.00
N THR A 523 -42.08 27.95 19.31
CA THR A 523 -42.46 26.60 18.85
C THR A 523 -42.77 25.64 20.00
N LYS A 524 -42.11 25.78 21.16
CA LYS A 524 -42.44 25.02 22.37
C LYS A 524 -43.81 25.40 22.93
N ASN A 525 -44.20 26.67 22.89
CA ASN A 525 -45.51 27.13 23.31
C ASN A 525 -46.61 26.64 22.35
N GLU A 526 -46.37 26.71 21.04
CA GLU A 526 -47.27 26.15 20.02
C GLU A 526 -47.44 24.63 20.17
N LEU A 527 -46.34 23.91 20.43
CA LEU A 527 -46.38 22.48 20.70
C LEU A 527 -47.15 22.15 21.99
N SER A 528 -47.02 22.97 23.04
CA SER A 528 -47.80 22.82 24.26
C SER A 528 -49.30 22.99 24.01
N GLN A 529 -49.68 23.99 23.20
CA GLN A 529 -51.06 24.24 22.83
C GLN A 529 -51.63 23.09 21.98
N SER A 530 -50.86 22.62 21.00
CA SER A 530 -51.25 21.49 20.14
C SER A 530 -51.35 20.17 20.95
N ASN A 531 -50.47 19.94 21.93
CA ASN A 531 -50.58 18.81 22.84
C ASN A 531 -51.83 18.86 23.72
N GLN A 532 -52.27 20.06 24.12
CA GLN A 532 -53.50 20.25 24.88
C GLN A 532 -54.74 19.97 24.01
N GLU A 533 -54.72 20.35 22.73
CA GLU A 533 -55.75 19.97 21.75
C GLU A 533 -55.79 18.46 21.50
N VAL A 534 -54.63 17.81 21.33
CA VAL A 534 -54.54 16.35 21.18
C VAL A 534 -55.09 15.64 22.43
N ALA A 535 -54.84 16.15 23.63
CA ALA A 535 -55.42 15.59 24.86
C ALA A 535 -56.95 15.72 24.89
N SER A 536 -57.49 16.87 24.46
CA SER A 536 -58.93 17.10 24.33
C SER A 536 -59.57 16.15 23.30
N LEU A 537 -58.94 15.99 22.13
CA LEU A 537 -59.40 15.07 21.08
C LEU A 537 -59.34 13.61 21.53
N LYS A 538 -58.30 13.20 22.28
CA LYS A 538 -58.21 11.87 22.88
C LYS A 538 -59.33 11.62 23.89
N ALA A 539 -59.70 12.61 24.69
CA ALA A 539 -60.82 12.50 25.64
C ALA A 539 -62.16 12.38 24.90
N GLN A 540 -62.37 13.13 23.81
CA GLN A 540 -63.54 12.97 22.95
C GLN A 540 -63.59 11.59 22.29
N LEU A 541 -62.47 11.11 21.77
CA LEU A 541 -62.37 9.78 21.16
C LEU A 541 -62.66 8.65 22.17
N ALA A 542 -62.16 8.77 23.40
CA ALA A 542 -62.45 7.81 24.46
C ALA A 542 -63.95 7.77 24.79
N LYS A 543 -64.60 8.95 24.84
CA LYS A 543 -66.05 9.05 25.07
C LYS A 543 -66.85 8.42 23.94
N THR A 544 -66.54 8.73 22.67
CA THR A 544 -67.24 8.14 21.52
C THR A 544 -67.02 6.64 21.41
N THR A 545 -65.83 6.15 21.77
CA THR A 545 -65.53 4.72 21.82
C THR A 545 -66.38 4.01 22.88
N GLU A 546 -66.57 4.62 24.05
CA GLU A 546 -67.42 4.07 25.10
C GLU A 546 -68.90 4.09 24.72
N ASP A 547 -69.36 5.16 24.07
CA ASP A 547 -70.73 5.25 23.54
C ASP A 547 -70.97 4.18 22.45
N LEU A 548 -69.99 3.93 21.57
CA LEU A 548 -70.02 2.84 20.58
C LEU A 548 -70.03 1.46 21.24
N LYS A 549 -69.28 1.24 22.33
CA LYS A 549 -69.32 -0.01 23.09
C LYS A 549 -70.69 -0.26 23.72
N ARG A 550 -71.35 0.77 24.25
CA ARG A 550 -72.72 0.67 24.75
C ARG A 550 -73.70 0.34 23.64
N ALA A 551 -73.59 1.01 22.48
CA ALA A 551 -74.41 0.71 21.31
C ALA A 551 -74.20 -0.74 20.81
N LEU A 552 -72.95 -1.23 20.85
CA LEU A 552 -72.62 -2.61 20.51
C LEU A 552 -73.19 -3.60 21.55
N ALA A 553 -73.18 -3.27 22.84
CA ALA A 553 -73.80 -4.08 23.88
C ALA A 553 -75.33 -4.17 23.70
N ASP A 554 -75.99 -3.06 23.36
CA ASP A 554 -77.41 -3.03 23.01
C ASP A 554 -77.72 -3.86 21.75
N GLN A 555 -76.88 -3.77 20.72
CA GLN A 555 -76.96 -4.63 19.53
C GLN A 555 -76.80 -6.10 19.88
N LYS A 556 -75.83 -6.46 20.74
CA LYS A 556 -75.65 -7.83 21.24
C LYS A 556 -76.85 -8.31 22.05
N ALA A 557 -77.48 -7.45 22.85
CA ALA A 557 -78.71 -7.79 23.56
C ALA A 557 -79.89 -8.03 22.60
N ARG A 558 -80.01 -7.26 21.51
CA ARG A 558 -81.00 -7.51 20.45
C ARG A 558 -80.73 -8.83 19.71
N ILE A 559 -79.47 -9.15 19.43
CA ILE A 559 -79.08 -10.45 18.87
C ILE A 559 -79.49 -11.57 19.82
N LEU A 560 -79.28 -11.43 21.13
CA LEU A 560 -79.72 -12.42 22.13
C LEU A 560 -81.24 -12.62 22.14
N VAL A 561 -82.02 -11.56 21.91
CA VAL A 561 -83.49 -11.63 21.78
C VAL A 561 -83.89 -12.36 20.48
N LEU A 562 -83.24 -12.04 19.36
CA LEU A 562 -83.44 -12.74 18.09
C LEU A 562 -83.00 -14.21 18.17
N GLU A 563 -81.93 -14.51 18.90
CA GLU A 563 -81.49 -15.88 19.19
C GLU A 563 -82.52 -16.62 20.06
N LYS A 564 -83.20 -15.94 20.99
CA LYS A 564 -84.35 -16.49 21.72
C LYS A 564 -85.54 -16.77 20.80
N GLU A 565 -85.86 -15.90 19.85
CA GLU A 565 -86.92 -16.14 18.85
C GLU A 565 -86.56 -17.30 17.91
N VAL A 566 -85.30 -17.38 17.47
CA VAL A 566 -84.76 -18.53 16.71
C VAL A 566 -84.78 -19.80 17.56
N ALA A 567 -84.49 -19.72 18.86
CA ALA A 567 -84.63 -20.84 19.79
C ALA A 567 -86.08 -21.28 19.95
N GLN A 568 -87.04 -20.35 19.95
CA GLN A 568 -88.48 -20.64 20.00
C GLN A 568 -88.98 -21.34 18.73
N LEU A 569 -88.53 -20.89 17.55
CA LEU A 569 -88.75 -21.57 16.26
C LEU A 569 -88.05 -22.94 16.21
N ARG A 570 -86.92 -23.10 16.91
CA ARG A 570 -86.24 -24.40 17.06
C ARG A 570 -86.94 -25.31 18.06
N THR A 571 -87.64 -24.81 19.08
CA THR A 571 -88.47 -25.61 20.00
C THR A 571 -89.75 -26.12 19.34
N GLU A 572 -90.36 -25.36 18.43
CA GLU A 572 -91.43 -25.84 17.52
C GLU A 572 -90.92 -26.93 16.54
N SER A 573 -89.60 -26.97 16.30
CA SER A 573 -88.93 -28.05 15.56
C SER A 573 -88.49 -29.22 16.48
N HIS A 574 -88.45 -29.03 17.80
CA HIS A 574 -87.91 -29.99 18.79
C HIS A 574 -88.99 -30.88 19.44
N ASP A 575 -90.28 -30.60 19.24
CA ASP A 575 -91.38 -31.56 19.43
C ASP A 575 -91.22 -32.81 18.53
N MET A 576 -90.30 -32.75 17.55
CA MET A 576 -89.87 -33.87 16.72
C MET A 576 -88.64 -34.64 17.27
N LYS A 577 -87.99 -34.17 18.35
CA LYS A 577 -86.71 -34.70 18.88
C LYS A 577 -86.75 -35.16 20.35
N ASP A 578 -87.95 -35.29 20.93
CA ASP A 578 -88.24 -35.86 22.26
C ASP A 578 -87.80 -37.34 22.45
N LEU A 579 -87.12 -37.91 21.44
CA LEU A 579 -86.52 -39.24 21.43
C LEU A 579 -85.03 -39.29 21.84
N GLN A 580 -84.28 -38.18 21.81
CA GLN A 580 -82.82 -38.22 22.04
C GLN A 580 -82.37 -37.99 23.49
N ARG A 581 -83.29 -37.60 24.38
CA ARG A 581 -83.08 -37.44 25.84
C ARG A 581 -82.67 -38.74 26.56
N ARG A 582 -82.72 -39.92 25.93
CA ARG A 582 -82.36 -41.18 26.62
C ARG A 582 -80.87 -41.58 26.54
N LEU A 583 -80.02 -40.77 25.91
CA LEU A 583 -78.56 -41.00 25.85
C LEU A 583 -77.78 -40.28 26.97
N GLU A 584 -78.51 -39.48 27.74
CA GLU A 584 -78.15 -38.66 28.90
C GLU A 584 -77.13 -39.28 29.86
N GLU A 585 -77.31 -40.52 30.29
CA GLU A 585 -76.88 -40.85 31.65
C GLU A 585 -75.47 -41.46 31.76
N VAL A 586 -74.74 -41.63 30.65
CA VAL A 586 -73.45 -42.35 30.62
C VAL A 586 -72.23 -41.44 30.82
N GLU A 587 -72.27 -40.17 30.40
CA GLU A 587 -71.04 -39.35 30.35
C GLU A 587 -70.63 -38.75 31.72
N GLU A 588 -71.53 -38.79 32.71
CA GLU A 588 -71.27 -38.30 34.08
C GLU A 588 -70.27 -39.19 34.84
N GLU A 589 -70.05 -40.45 34.43
CA GLU A 589 -69.04 -41.34 35.01
C GLU A 589 -67.60 -40.84 34.78
N LYS A 590 -67.36 -40.04 33.74
CA LYS A 590 -66.03 -39.53 33.38
C LYS A 590 -65.52 -38.44 34.34
N ARG A 591 -66.42 -37.81 35.08
CA ARG A 591 -66.14 -36.62 35.91
C ARG A 591 -65.38 -36.93 37.21
N ILE A 592 -65.38 -38.19 37.65
CA ILE A 592 -64.98 -38.54 39.02
C ILE A 592 -63.50 -38.96 39.12
N LEU A 593 -62.84 -39.34 38.02
CA LEU A 593 -61.54 -40.04 38.07
C LEU A 593 -60.28 -39.17 37.95
N LEU A 594 -60.35 -37.88 37.61
CA LEU A 594 -59.16 -37.03 37.42
C LEU A 594 -59.08 -35.84 38.39
N GLN A 595 -59.51 -36.08 39.63
CA GLN A 595 -59.38 -35.17 40.77
C GLN A 595 -58.08 -35.39 41.59
N ASN A 596 -57.23 -36.38 41.28
CA ASN A 596 -56.15 -36.80 42.20
C ASN A 596 -54.73 -36.83 41.61
N LEU A 597 -54.33 -35.83 40.82
CA LEU A 597 -52.90 -35.54 40.64
C LEU A 597 -52.60 -34.06 40.92
N ALA A 598 -52.90 -33.66 42.16
CA ALA A 598 -52.20 -32.57 42.80
C ALA A 598 -50.77 -33.03 43.18
N ALA A 599 -49.83 -32.07 43.11
CA ALA A 599 -48.51 -32.03 43.74
C ALA A 599 -47.34 -32.76 43.03
N VAL A 600 -46.53 -31.99 42.29
CA VAL A 600 -45.18 -31.48 42.69
C VAL A 600 -44.85 -30.33 41.71
N GLY A 601 -44.91 -29.06 42.11
CA GLY A 601 -43.77 -28.25 42.62
C GLY A 601 -43.23 -27.34 41.48
N GLY A 602 -42.91 -26.05 41.60
CA GLY A 602 -42.80 -25.10 42.70
C GLY A 602 -42.50 -23.69 42.11
N ARG A 603 -42.60 -22.66 42.96
CA ARG A 603 -42.46 -21.20 42.70
C ARG A 603 -41.02 -20.75 42.35
N LEU A 604 -40.86 -19.64 41.61
CA LEU A 604 -39.94 -18.50 41.94
C LEU A 604 -40.18 -17.23 41.04
N PRO A 605 -39.73 -16.01 41.47
CA PRO A 605 -40.13 -14.66 41.04
C PRO A 605 -39.02 -13.88 40.27
N PRO A 606 -38.96 -12.53 40.34
CA PRO A 606 -39.20 -11.56 39.27
C PRO A 606 -38.03 -11.33 38.28
N ALA A 607 -38.38 -10.65 37.19
CA ALA A 607 -37.57 -10.20 36.06
C ALA A 607 -36.13 -9.78 36.42
N ARG A 608 -35.17 -10.52 35.84
CA ARG A 608 -33.84 -10.01 35.50
C ARG A 608 -33.95 -9.28 34.17
N GLU A 609 -33.24 -8.18 34.04
CA GLU A 609 -33.13 -7.37 32.82
C GLU A 609 -32.75 -8.25 31.61
N ASP A 610 -33.70 -8.43 30.69
CA ASP A 610 -33.50 -9.18 29.45
C ASP A 610 -32.53 -8.41 28.54
N SER A 611 -31.27 -8.83 28.50
CA SER A 611 -30.23 -8.27 27.66
C SER A 611 -30.38 -8.76 26.21
N SER A 612 -31.41 -8.29 25.49
CA SER A 612 -31.64 -8.63 24.07
C SER A 612 -30.68 -7.89 23.11
N LEU A 613 -30.50 -8.40 21.89
CA LEU A 613 -29.71 -7.72 20.84
C LEU A 613 -30.24 -6.29 20.56
N ILE A 614 -31.57 -6.13 20.50
CA ILE A 614 -32.21 -4.83 20.27
C ILE A 614 -31.95 -3.87 21.43
N SER A 615 -32.09 -4.32 22.69
CA SER A 615 -31.79 -3.47 23.86
C SER A 615 -30.31 -3.08 23.95
N SER A 616 -29.41 -3.97 23.51
CA SER A 616 -27.97 -3.69 23.47
C SER A 616 -27.61 -2.69 22.38
N ALA A 617 -28.22 -2.81 21.20
CA ALA A 617 -28.09 -1.83 20.10
C ALA A 617 -28.74 -0.48 20.41
N ILE A 618 -29.69 -0.45 21.33
CA ILE A 618 -30.27 0.78 21.88
C ILE A 618 -29.27 1.45 22.83
N GLN A 619 -28.55 0.67 23.63
CA GLN A 619 -27.61 1.16 24.65
C GLN A 619 -26.21 1.46 24.11
N GLY A 620 -25.83 0.92 22.94
CA GLY A 620 -24.48 1.04 22.39
C GLY A 620 -23.47 0.08 23.02
N ASP A 621 -23.95 -0.96 23.72
CA ASP A 621 -23.11 -1.96 24.38
C ASP A 621 -22.62 -3.01 23.38
N LEU A 622 -21.47 -2.74 22.76
CA LEU A 622 -20.86 -3.59 21.74
C LEU A 622 -20.52 -5.00 22.26
N ASP A 623 -20.15 -5.15 23.53
CA ASP A 623 -19.75 -6.44 24.11
C ASP A 623 -20.95 -7.36 24.31
N THR A 624 -22.09 -6.80 24.73
CA THR A 624 -23.35 -7.56 24.79
C THR A 624 -23.93 -7.79 23.40
N LEU A 625 -23.72 -6.85 22.47
CA LEU A 625 -24.19 -6.96 21.10
C LEU A 625 -23.50 -8.09 20.34
N ARG A 626 -22.16 -8.18 20.42
CA ARG A 626 -21.37 -9.28 19.84
C ARG A 626 -21.79 -10.66 20.34
N ARG A 627 -22.25 -10.77 21.59
CA ARG A 627 -22.72 -12.03 22.20
C ARG A 627 -24.11 -12.48 21.74
N HIS A 628 -24.90 -11.60 21.13
CA HIS A 628 -26.29 -11.88 20.75
C HIS A 628 -26.58 -11.67 19.26
N LEU A 629 -25.54 -11.68 18.41
CA LEU A 629 -25.69 -11.51 16.95
C LEU A 629 -26.51 -12.61 16.28
N ASP A 630 -26.68 -13.76 16.94
CA ASP A 630 -27.60 -14.82 16.54
C ASP A 630 -29.07 -14.35 16.46
N GLN A 631 -29.41 -13.30 17.20
CA GLN A 631 -30.73 -12.67 17.18
C GLN A 631 -30.91 -11.66 16.03
N ALA A 632 -29.91 -11.49 15.16
CA ALA A 632 -29.98 -10.53 14.07
C ALA A 632 -31.16 -10.81 13.12
N GLY A 633 -31.84 -9.74 12.71
CA GLY A 633 -33.07 -9.80 11.92
C GLY A 633 -34.35 -9.99 12.74
N GLN A 634 -34.25 -10.19 14.06
CA GLN A 634 -35.41 -10.08 14.94
C GLN A 634 -35.97 -8.66 14.90
N LYS A 635 -37.29 -8.57 14.98
CA LYS A 635 -38.04 -7.32 14.95
C LYS A 635 -38.79 -7.14 16.26
N ASP A 636 -38.78 -5.93 16.78
CA ASP A 636 -39.63 -5.56 17.90
C ASP A 636 -41.11 -5.45 17.49
N SER A 637 -41.98 -5.09 18.44
CA SER A 637 -43.42 -4.91 18.18
C SER A 637 -43.76 -3.82 17.16
N SER A 638 -42.82 -2.94 16.82
CA SER A 638 -42.96 -1.91 15.78
C SER A 638 -42.38 -2.35 14.42
N GLY A 639 -41.82 -3.55 14.35
CA GLY A 639 -41.16 -4.09 13.17
C GLY A 639 -39.70 -3.63 13.02
N MET A 640 -39.13 -2.91 13.99
CA MET A 640 -37.76 -2.38 13.90
C MET A 640 -36.74 -3.42 14.33
N THR A 641 -35.60 -3.44 13.62
CA THR A 641 -34.45 -4.29 13.93
C THR A 641 -33.42 -3.52 14.76
N ALA A 642 -32.41 -4.22 15.29
CA ALA A 642 -31.35 -3.61 16.10
C ALA A 642 -30.56 -2.53 15.33
N LEU A 643 -30.28 -2.75 14.04
CA LEU A 643 -29.64 -1.81 13.12
C LEU A 643 -30.45 -0.54 12.95
N MET A 644 -31.78 -0.63 12.83
CA MET A 644 -32.63 0.55 12.67
C MET A 644 -32.63 1.41 13.94
N HIS A 645 -32.62 0.79 15.12
CA HIS A 645 -32.47 1.50 16.39
C HIS A 645 -31.10 2.18 16.51
N ALA A 646 -30.02 1.48 16.16
CA ALA A 646 -28.67 2.03 16.16
C ALA A 646 -28.52 3.20 15.17
N ALA A 647 -29.04 3.03 13.96
CA ALA A 647 -29.05 4.05 12.90
C ALA A 647 -29.87 5.28 13.29
N SER A 648 -31.02 5.11 13.95
CA SER A 648 -31.82 6.23 14.47
C SER A 648 -31.09 7.01 15.58
N ARG A 649 -30.11 6.40 16.26
CA ARG A 649 -29.38 6.96 17.41
C ARG A 649 -27.97 7.43 17.09
N GLY A 650 -27.48 7.21 15.88
CA GLY A 650 -26.14 7.62 15.46
C GLY A 650 -25.02 6.77 16.05
N GLN A 651 -25.32 5.51 16.41
CA GLN A 651 -24.33 4.60 16.97
C GLN A 651 -23.51 3.96 15.84
N THR A 652 -22.55 4.70 15.30
CA THR A 652 -21.77 4.31 14.11
C THR A 652 -21.17 2.91 14.23
N GLU A 653 -20.51 2.57 15.34
CA GLU A 653 -19.84 1.28 15.49
C GLU A 653 -20.82 0.10 15.56
N VAL A 654 -21.99 0.32 16.17
CA VAL A 654 -23.08 -0.65 16.15
C VAL A 654 -23.66 -0.78 14.74
N VAL A 655 -23.79 0.32 14.00
CA VAL A 655 -24.22 0.31 12.60
C VAL A 655 -23.21 -0.42 11.72
N ARG A 656 -21.90 -0.23 11.92
CA ARG A 656 -20.85 -0.98 11.20
C ARG A 656 -20.98 -2.48 11.43
N LEU A 657 -21.23 -2.88 12.67
CA LEU A 657 -21.36 -4.28 13.08
C LEU A 657 -22.67 -4.92 12.56
N LEU A 658 -23.80 -4.21 12.60
CA LEU A 658 -25.13 -4.77 12.27
C LEU A 658 -25.59 -4.55 10.83
N ARG A 659 -25.08 -3.53 10.12
CA ARG A 659 -25.35 -3.31 8.69
C ARG A 659 -25.28 -4.59 7.85
N PRO A 660 -24.27 -5.46 7.98
CA PRO A 660 -24.12 -6.66 7.18
C PRO A 660 -25.04 -7.81 7.60
N LEU A 661 -25.79 -7.68 8.70
CA LEU A 661 -26.75 -8.69 9.12
C LEU A 661 -28.19 -8.24 8.82
N GLU A 662 -28.43 -6.93 8.87
CA GLU A 662 -29.79 -6.37 8.84
C GLU A 662 -30.01 -5.30 7.77
N ALA A 663 -29.02 -4.97 6.92
CA ALA A 663 -29.20 -4.03 5.83
C ALA A 663 -30.33 -4.47 4.89
N ARG A 664 -30.99 -3.47 4.30
CA ARG A 664 -32.13 -3.62 3.38
C ARG A 664 -33.40 -4.21 4.03
N LEU A 665 -33.39 -4.58 5.31
CA LEU A 665 -34.61 -4.91 6.04
C LEU A 665 -35.46 -3.64 6.23
N GLN A 666 -36.78 -3.84 6.34
CA GLN A 666 -37.75 -2.75 6.48
C GLN A 666 -38.58 -2.89 7.77
N ASP A 667 -38.85 -1.76 8.43
CA ASP A 667 -39.75 -1.69 9.57
C ASP A 667 -41.22 -1.94 9.18
N GLY A 668 -42.14 -1.96 10.14
CA GLY A 668 -43.57 -2.15 9.86
C GLY A 668 -44.20 -1.08 8.93
N ARG A 669 -43.50 0.03 8.66
CA ARG A 669 -43.88 1.09 7.72
C ARG A 669 -43.11 1.04 6.40
N GLY A 670 -42.30 0.00 6.17
CA GLY A 670 -41.45 -0.12 4.99
C GLY A 670 -40.14 0.67 5.08
N ARG A 671 -39.80 1.32 6.21
CA ARG A 671 -38.61 2.17 6.27
C ARG A 671 -37.35 1.38 6.58
N THR A 672 -36.26 1.73 5.92
CA THR A 672 -34.95 1.09 6.07
C THR A 672 -34.09 1.81 7.12
N ALA A 673 -32.97 1.19 7.53
CA ALA A 673 -32.04 1.79 8.49
C ALA A 673 -31.48 3.14 8.01
N LEU A 674 -31.22 3.30 6.70
CA LEU A 674 -30.82 4.56 6.07
C LEU A 674 -31.87 5.65 6.30
N MET A 675 -33.15 5.35 6.13
CA MET A 675 -34.22 6.33 6.35
C MET A 675 -34.30 6.77 7.82
N HIS A 676 -34.00 5.87 8.76
CA HIS A 676 -33.88 6.21 10.18
C HIS A 676 -32.63 7.05 10.47
N ALA A 677 -31.48 6.76 9.86
CA ALA A 677 -30.26 7.57 9.97
C ALA A 677 -30.45 8.99 9.41
N VAL A 678 -31.10 9.10 8.24
CA VAL A 678 -31.49 10.37 7.61
C VAL A 678 -32.45 11.14 8.53
N GLY A 679 -33.50 10.47 9.02
CA GLY A 679 -34.44 11.06 9.98
C GLY A 679 -33.76 11.53 11.27
N GLY A 680 -32.75 10.80 11.75
CA GLY A 680 -31.94 11.14 12.92
C GLY A 680 -30.96 12.29 12.70
N GLY A 681 -30.46 12.47 11.48
CA GLY A 681 -29.46 13.49 11.15
C GLY A 681 -28.01 12.97 11.20
N HIS A 682 -27.81 11.66 11.19
CA HIS A 682 -26.52 11.02 11.52
C HIS A 682 -25.69 10.79 10.27
N GLU A 683 -24.87 11.77 9.89
CA GLU A 683 -24.12 11.79 8.62
C GLU A 683 -23.22 10.56 8.41
N GLU A 684 -22.53 10.10 9.45
CA GLU A 684 -21.64 8.95 9.36
C GLU A 684 -22.42 7.64 9.13
N CYS A 685 -23.54 7.46 9.84
CA CYS A 685 -24.47 6.35 9.62
C CYS A 685 -25.09 6.40 8.23
N VAL A 686 -25.43 7.60 7.72
CA VAL A 686 -25.90 7.78 6.34
C VAL A 686 -24.84 7.32 5.34
N GLY A 687 -23.58 7.73 5.52
CA GLY A 687 -22.45 7.30 4.69
C GLY A 687 -22.28 5.78 4.65
N LEU A 688 -22.49 5.10 5.79
CA LEU A 688 -22.43 3.65 5.88
C LEU A 688 -23.61 2.94 5.23
N LEU A 689 -24.78 3.59 5.14
CA LEU A 689 -26.04 2.97 4.72
C LEU A 689 -26.53 3.44 3.33
N LEU A 690 -25.72 4.20 2.57
CA LEU A 690 -26.08 4.76 1.25
C LEU A 690 -26.58 3.73 0.22
N LEU A 691 -26.44 2.44 0.50
CA LEU A 691 -26.78 1.34 -0.42
C LEU A 691 -28.24 0.91 -0.30
N GLU A 692 -29.00 1.49 0.64
CA GLU A 692 -30.46 1.36 0.75
C GLU A 692 -31.20 2.49 0.01
N ARG A 693 -30.49 3.33 -0.75
CA ARG A 693 -31.06 4.51 -1.44
C ARG A 693 -32.12 4.16 -2.48
N ASP A 694 -32.05 2.96 -3.06
CA ASP A 694 -32.97 2.45 -4.06
C ASP A 694 -34.30 1.94 -3.46
N LEU A 695 -34.32 1.67 -2.16
CA LEU A 695 -35.48 1.15 -1.45
C LEU A 695 -36.49 2.25 -1.12
N LYS A 696 -37.77 1.90 -1.20
CA LYS A 696 -38.90 2.78 -0.93
C LYS A 696 -39.65 2.34 0.31
N ASP A 697 -40.11 3.30 1.10
CA ASP A 697 -41.00 3.03 2.23
C ASP A 697 -42.41 2.61 1.76
N GLY A 698 -43.29 2.27 2.70
CA GLY A 698 -44.67 1.89 2.40
C GLY A 698 -45.51 3.00 1.74
N GLU A 699 -45.01 4.24 1.72
CA GLU A 699 -45.61 5.39 1.02
C GLU A 699 -44.93 5.67 -0.33
N GLY A 700 -43.95 4.85 -0.73
CA GLY A 700 -43.24 4.96 -2.00
C GLY A 700 -42.07 5.96 -2.00
N ARG A 701 -41.66 6.49 -0.83
CA ARG A 701 -40.60 7.50 -0.69
C ARG A 701 -39.23 6.86 -0.56
N THR A 702 -38.23 7.44 -1.21
CA THR A 702 -36.81 7.08 -1.05
C THR A 702 -36.18 7.79 0.15
N ALA A 703 -34.98 7.38 0.54
CA ALA A 703 -34.23 8.09 1.59
C ALA A 703 -33.93 9.56 1.24
N GLU A 704 -33.82 9.90 -0.05
CA GLU A 704 -33.69 11.30 -0.51
C GLU A 704 -35.00 12.07 -0.31
N ASP A 705 -36.16 11.46 -0.61
CA ASP A 705 -37.47 12.07 -0.37
C ASP A 705 -37.70 12.33 1.12
N VAL A 706 -37.28 11.38 1.98
CA VAL A 706 -37.30 11.54 3.43
C VAL A 706 -36.38 12.70 3.86
N ALA A 707 -35.18 12.83 3.28
CA ALA A 707 -34.26 13.92 3.57
C ALA A 707 -34.82 15.29 3.15
N ASN A 708 -35.49 15.37 1.99
CA ASN A 708 -36.07 16.60 1.45
C ASN A 708 -37.26 17.11 2.28
N GLY A 709 -37.89 16.25 3.09
CA GLY A 709 -38.95 16.62 4.03
C GLY A 709 -38.46 17.06 5.41
N LEU A 710 -37.15 17.07 5.67
CA LEU A 710 -36.58 17.46 6.97
C LEU A 710 -36.31 18.97 7.08
N PRO A 711 -36.33 19.54 8.31
CA PRO A 711 -36.01 20.95 8.53
C PRO A 711 -34.58 21.32 8.10
N ASP A 712 -34.37 22.59 7.74
CA ASP A 712 -33.14 23.14 7.15
C ASP A 712 -31.81 22.77 7.84
N GLY A 713 -31.82 22.48 9.13
CA GLY A 713 -30.64 22.05 9.90
C GLY A 713 -30.04 20.70 9.49
N LYS A 714 -30.73 19.88 8.67
CA LYS A 714 -30.26 18.56 8.19
C LYS A 714 -29.86 18.53 6.71
N LYS A 715 -29.79 19.70 6.04
CA LYS A 715 -29.45 19.86 4.61
C LYS A 715 -28.05 19.33 4.21
N LYS A 716 -27.16 19.03 5.16
CA LYS A 716 -25.84 18.41 4.92
C LYS A 716 -25.92 16.94 4.46
N ILE A 717 -27.06 16.27 4.68
CA ILE A 717 -27.28 14.86 4.35
C ILE A 717 -27.62 14.65 2.86
N THR A 718 -28.32 15.60 2.24
CA THR A 718 -28.76 15.49 0.84
C THR A 718 -27.60 15.35 -0.16
N PRO A 719 -26.47 16.08 -0.02
CA PRO A 719 -25.27 15.83 -0.85
C PRO A 719 -24.68 14.42 -0.69
N LEU A 720 -24.66 13.87 0.53
CA LEU A 720 -24.18 12.50 0.79
C LEU A 720 -25.04 11.47 0.07
N LEU A 721 -26.37 11.68 0.07
CA LEU A 721 -27.34 10.88 -0.67
C LEU A 721 -27.28 11.10 -2.19
N ARG A 722 -26.45 12.00 -2.74
CA ARG A 722 -26.35 12.24 -4.20
C ARG A 722 -25.06 11.72 -4.82
N ARG A 723 -24.08 11.29 -4.03
CA ARG A 723 -22.81 10.71 -4.51
C ARG A 723 -23.09 9.40 -5.27
N LYS A 724 -22.74 9.33 -6.57
CA LYS A 724 -22.82 8.09 -7.35
C LYS A 724 -21.57 7.25 -7.10
N VAL A 725 -21.74 6.05 -6.54
CA VAL A 725 -20.66 5.04 -6.46
C VAL A 725 -20.67 4.30 -7.80
N GLN A 726 -19.55 4.31 -8.52
CA GLN A 726 -19.39 3.53 -9.75
C GLN A 726 -19.09 2.08 -9.37
N LEU A 727 -19.99 1.16 -9.72
CA LEU A 727 -19.87 -0.28 -9.49
C LEU A 727 -19.65 -0.99 -10.83
N PRO A 728 -18.82 -2.04 -10.89
CA PRO A 728 -18.61 -2.80 -12.12
C PRO A 728 -19.86 -3.59 -12.49
N ASP A 729 -20.07 -3.77 -13.80
CA ASP A 729 -21.07 -4.72 -14.30
C ASP A 729 -20.57 -6.15 -14.04
N LEU A 730 -21.43 -7.01 -13.52
CA LEU A 730 -21.11 -8.41 -13.25
C LEU A 730 -21.44 -9.28 -14.48
N PRO A 731 -20.67 -10.35 -14.75
CA PRO A 731 -21.03 -11.38 -15.73
C PRO A 731 -22.41 -11.98 -15.44
N ASP A 732 -23.07 -12.50 -16.47
CA ASP A 732 -24.42 -13.09 -16.37
C ASP A 732 -24.47 -14.23 -15.33
N GLU A 733 -23.39 -15.00 -15.17
CA GLU A 733 -23.25 -16.07 -14.18
C GLU A 733 -23.29 -15.56 -12.72
N LEU A 734 -22.97 -14.29 -12.52
CA LEU A 734 -23.00 -13.62 -11.22
C LEU A 734 -24.18 -12.66 -11.07
N SER A 735 -25.14 -12.68 -12.00
CA SER A 735 -26.36 -11.83 -11.97
C SER A 735 -27.21 -12.01 -10.70
N SER A 736 -27.10 -13.15 -10.02
CA SER A 736 -27.74 -13.40 -8.71
C SER A 736 -27.16 -12.57 -7.56
N PHE A 737 -25.98 -11.96 -7.76
CA PHE A 737 -25.35 -11.08 -6.79
C PHE A 737 -25.59 -9.63 -7.16
N GLN A 738 -26.18 -8.88 -6.24
CA GLN A 738 -26.32 -7.44 -6.36
C GLN A 738 -25.14 -6.77 -5.64
N LEU A 739 -24.27 -6.09 -6.39
CA LEU A 739 -23.24 -5.25 -5.77
C LEU A 739 -23.91 -4.13 -4.99
N THR A 740 -23.60 -4.07 -3.71
CA THR A 740 -24.15 -3.06 -2.84
C THR A 740 -23.18 -1.89 -2.70
N GLY A 741 -21.86 -2.08 -2.66
CA GLY A 741 -20.92 -0.94 -2.51
C GLY A 741 -19.46 -1.34 -2.53
N ARG A 742 -18.51 -0.40 -2.71
CA ARG A 742 -17.06 -0.70 -2.66
C ARG A 742 -16.56 -0.74 -1.21
N LEU A 743 -15.96 -1.86 -0.80
CA LEU A 743 -15.36 -2.04 0.54
C LEU A 743 -13.90 -1.58 0.59
N GLY A 744 -13.11 -1.78 -0.47
CA GLY A 744 -11.71 -1.36 -0.51
C GLY A 744 -11.02 -1.71 -1.83
N ARG A 745 -9.79 -1.21 -2.05
CA ARG A 745 -8.93 -1.58 -3.18
C ARG A 745 -7.57 -2.03 -2.64
N GLY A 746 -7.16 -3.26 -2.96
CA GLY A 746 -5.87 -3.85 -2.61
C GLY A 746 -4.94 -3.97 -3.81
N ALA A 747 -3.75 -4.53 -3.60
CA ALA A 747 -2.71 -4.71 -4.61
C ALA A 747 -3.14 -5.57 -5.81
N PHE A 748 -4.08 -6.50 -5.59
CA PHE A 748 -4.53 -7.47 -6.58
C PHE A 748 -5.98 -7.25 -7.04
N GLY A 749 -6.64 -6.17 -6.65
CA GLY A 749 -8.03 -5.97 -7.05
C GLY A 749 -8.88 -5.11 -6.12
N THR A 750 -10.15 -4.96 -6.49
CA THR A 750 -11.14 -4.18 -5.74
C THR A 750 -12.15 -5.09 -5.06
N VAL A 751 -12.41 -4.88 -3.78
CA VAL A 751 -13.41 -5.63 -3.01
C VAL A 751 -14.69 -4.80 -2.90
N PHE A 752 -15.80 -5.43 -3.22
CA PHE A 752 -17.15 -4.89 -3.13
C PHE A 752 -17.94 -5.68 -2.09
N SER A 753 -18.90 -5.03 -1.46
CA SER A 753 -20.00 -5.65 -0.74
C SER A 753 -21.04 -6.07 -1.77
N ALA A 754 -21.61 -7.25 -1.57
CA ALA A 754 -22.60 -7.84 -2.45
C ALA A 754 -23.72 -8.46 -1.61
N TRP A 755 -24.89 -8.60 -2.20
CA TRP A 755 -26.03 -9.28 -1.60
C TRP A 755 -26.60 -10.33 -2.56
N SER A 756 -27.02 -11.47 -2.04
CA SER A 756 -27.79 -12.48 -2.80
C SER A 756 -28.88 -13.08 -1.93
N GLU A 757 -29.93 -13.64 -2.55
CA GLU A 757 -30.96 -14.39 -1.81
C GLU A 757 -30.39 -15.63 -1.11
N GLU A 758 -29.39 -16.27 -1.72
CA GLU A 758 -28.79 -17.51 -1.25
C GLU A 758 -27.85 -17.29 -0.05
N HIS A 759 -26.95 -16.30 -0.14
CA HIS A 759 -25.88 -16.08 0.85
C HIS A 759 -26.07 -14.82 1.71
N ARG A 760 -27.16 -14.08 1.52
CA ARG A 760 -27.38 -12.75 2.13
C ARG A 760 -26.21 -11.82 1.81
N ASN A 761 -25.57 -11.22 2.81
CA ASN A 761 -24.47 -10.28 2.62
C ASN A 761 -23.14 -11.01 2.48
N CYS A 762 -22.45 -10.74 1.38
CA CYS A 762 -21.15 -11.30 1.03
C CYS A 762 -20.19 -10.20 0.58
N ALA A 763 -18.91 -10.55 0.42
CA ALA A 763 -17.92 -9.73 -0.25
C ALA A 763 -17.60 -10.32 -1.62
N LEU A 764 -17.34 -9.46 -2.60
CA LEU A 764 -16.98 -9.82 -3.97
C LEU A 764 -15.68 -9.11 -4.34
N LYS A 765 -14.59 -9.86 -4.51
CA LYS A 765 -13.29 -9.33 -4.95
C LYS A 765 -13.16 -9.50 -6.46
N VAL A 766 -12.91 -8.39 -7.15
CA VAL A 766 -12.63 -8.33 -8.59
C VAL A 766 -11.13 -8.19 -8.77
N VAL A 767 -10.52 -9.13 -9.49
CA VAL A 767 -9.08 -9.24 -9.74
C VAL A 767 -8.83 -9.09 -11.24
N GLU A 768 -8.31 -7.95 -11.66
CA GLU A 768 -7.91 -7.70 -13.05
C GLU A 768 -6.50 -8.25 -13.26
N TYR A 769 -6.33 -9.16 -14.22
CA TYR A 769 -5.07 -9.85 -14.50
C TYR A 769 -4.61 -9.76 -15.96
N GLU A 770 -5.30 -8.97 -16.80
CA GLU A 770 -4.94 -8.75 -18.22
C GLU A 770 -3.48 -8.29 -18.39
N GLU A 771 -3.00 -7.40 -17.50
CA GLU A 771 -1.64 -6.87 -17.52
C GLU A 771 -0.64 -7.69 -16.67
N MET A 772 -1.08 -8.77 -16.03
CA MET A 772 -0.24 -9.59 -15.14
C MET A 772 0.60 -10.62 -15.90
N GLU A 773 1.77 -10.95 -15.33
CA GLU A 773 2.64 -11.99 -15.89
C GLU A 773 1.92 -13.36 -15.90
N ARG A 774 2.07 -14.13 -16.99
CA ARG A 774 1.36 -15.42 -17.17
C ARG A 774 1.57 -16.39 -16.00
N THR A 775 2.75 -16.38 -15.39
CA THR A 775 3.10 -17.21 -14.23
C THR A 775 2.26 -16.87 -13.00
N ILE A 776 1.95 -15.59 -12.79
CA ILE A 776 1.07 -15.10 -11.71
C ILE A 776 -0.37 -15.50 -12.03
N VAL A 777 -0.82 -15.31 -13.28
CA VAL A 777 -2.16 -15.73 -13.73
C VAL A 777 -2.36 -17.24 -13.55
N ASP A 778 -1.36 -18.05 -13.87
CA ASP A 778 -1.40 -19.51 -13.69
C ASP A 778 -1.41 -19.92 -12.21
N SER A 779 -0.77 -19.16 -11.31
CA SER A 779 -0.86 -19.38 -9.86
C SER A 779 -2.26 -19.03 -9.35
N LEU A 780 -2.75 -17.84 -9.69
CA LEU A 780 -4.08 -17.36 -9.35
C LEU A 780 -5.17 -18.37 -9.79
N ARG A 781 -5.10 -18.86 -11.03
CA ARG A 781 -6.04 -19.87 -11.55
C ARG A 781 -5.93 -21.22 -10.85
N ARG A 782 -4.75 -21.60 -10.36
CA ARG A 782 -4.57 -22.83 -9.57
C ARG A 782 -5.20 -22.67 -8.19
N GLU A 783 -5.01 -21.53 -7.56
CA GLU A 783 -5.60 -21.18 -6.26
C GLU A 783 -7.13 -21.08 -6.34
N MET A 784 -7.66 -20.46 -7.40
CA MET A 784 -9.11 -20.39 -7.68
C MET A 784 -9.78 -21.76 -7.79
N ARG A 785 -9.03 -22.83 -8.09
CA ARG A 785 -9.55 -24.21 -8.13
C ARG A 785 -9.58 -24.89 -6.76
N THR A 786 -8.65 -24.55 -5.87
CA THR A 786 -8.53 -25.19 -4.55
C THR A 786 -9.35 -24.49 -3.48
N ILE A 787 -9.41 -23.15 -3.56
CA ILE A 787 -10.04 -22.28 -2.56
C ILE A 787 -11.54 -22.60 -2.31
N PRO A 788 -12.39 -22.86 -3.32
CA PRO A 788 -13.82 -23.12 -3.09
C PRO A 788 -14.13 -24.38 -2.27
N SER A 789 -13.15 -25.26 -2.06
CA SER A 789 -13.31 -26.51 -1.31
C SER A 789 -12.96 -26.40 0.18
N LEU A 790 -12.57 -25.21 0.65
CA LEU A 790 -12.17 -24.98 2.02
C LEU A 790 -13.38 -24.61 2.89
N GLU A 791 -13.70 -25.45 3.87
CA GLU A 791 -14.77 -25.23 4.84
C GLU A 791 -14.21 -25.35 6.27
N HIS A 792 -14.00 -24.21 6.94
CA HIS A 792 -13.58 -24.16 8.33
C HIS A 792 -13.95 -22.80 8.95
N PRO A 793 -14.41 -22.73 10.21
CA PRO A 793 -14.89 -21.48 10.84
C PRO A 793 -13.84 -20.35 10.91
N HIS A 794 -12.55 -20.71 10.90
CA HIS A 794 -11.43 -19.75 10.94
C HIS A 794 -10.65 -19.65 9.62
N VAL A 795 -11.26 -20.04 8.50
CA VAL A 795 -10.70 -19.92 7.13
C VAL A 795 -11.79 -19.29 6.26
N LEU A 796 -11.46 -18.25 5.49
CA LEU A 796 -12.44 -17.51 4.71
C LEU A 796 -13.15 -18.41 3.69
N CYS A 797 -14.47 -18.49 3.76
CA CYS A 797 -15.29 -19.27 2.83
C CYS A 797 -15.48 -18.51 1.52
N TYR A 798 -15.38 -19.23 0.39
CA TYR A 798 -15.65 -18.70 -0.95
C TYR A 798 -16.89 -19.37 -1.52
N HIS A 799 -17.97 -18.60 -1.69
CA HIS A 799 -19.25 -19.09 -2.19
C HIS A 799 -19.25 -19.36 -3.69
N ARG A 800 -18.62 -18.47 -4.47
CA ARG A 800 -18.45 -18.63 -5.92
C ARG A 800 -17.13 -18.05 -6.37
N VAL A 801 -16.53 -18.67 -7.38
CA VAL A 801 -15.34 -18.19 -8.07
C VAL A 801 -15.60 -18.28 -9.57
N HIS A 802 -15.48 -17.15 -10.27
CA HIS A 802 -15.68 -17.05 -11.70
C HIS A 802 -14.42 -16.45 -12.34
N ASP A 803 -13.89 -17.13 -13.35
CA ASP A 803 -12.77 -16.66 -14.16
C ASP A 803 -13.30 -16.22 -15.52
N ASP A 804 -13.05 -14.97 -15.92
CA ASP A 804 -13.39 -14.39 -17.23
C ASP A 804 -12.08 -14.10 -18.00
N PRO A 805 -11.57 -15.08 -18.77
CA PRO A 805 -10.32 -14.95 -19.50
C PRO A 805 -10.36 -13.93 -20.63
N ASP A 806 -11.55 -13.69 -21.20
CA ASP A 806 -11.72 -12.82 -22.36
C ASP A 806 -11.54 -11.35 -21.97
N ASN A 807 -11.98 -10.98 -20.76
CA ASN A 807 -11.76 -9.67 -20.16
C ASN A 807 -10.58 -9.65 -19.18
N GLY A 808 -9.81 -10.74 -19.09
CA GLY A 808 -8.68 -10.88 -18.16
C GLY A 808 -9.03 -10.56 -16.71
N THR A 809 -10.19 -10.99 -16.22
CA THR A 809 -10.72 -10.61 -14.90
C THR A 809 -11.26 -11.82 -14.13
N ALA A 810 -10.97 -11.92 -12.85
CA ALA A 810 -11.51 -12.94 -11.94
C ALA A 810 -12.41 -12.32 -10.86
N TYR A 811 -13.49 -13.03 -10.51
CA TYR A 811 -14.49 -12.62 -9.53
C TYR A 811 -14.59 -13.67 -8.42
N LEU A 812 -14.35 -13.24 -7.18
CA LEU A 812 -14.31 -14.09 -5.99
C LEU A 812 -15.39 -13.65 -5.01
N VAL A 813 -16.46 -14.42 -4.88
CA VAL A 813 -17.53 -14.19 -3.89
C VAL A 813 -17.20 -14.96 -2.61
N MET A 814 -17.15 -14.26 -1.49
CA MET A 814 -16.68 -14.77 -0.19
C MET A 814 -17.53 -14.26 0.98
N ASP A 815 -17.37 -14.88 2.14
CA ASP A 815 -18.03 -14.42 3.37
C ASP A 815 -17.75 -12.94 3.64
N TRP A 816 -18.73 -12.24 4.17
CA TRP A 816 -18.54 -10.88 4.65
C TRP A 816 -17.83 -10.88 6.01
N CYS A 817 -16.79 -10.05 6.15
CA CYS A 817 -16.04 -9.84 7.39
C CYS A 817 -16.11 -8.36 7.82
N SER A 818 -16.11 -8.10 9.14
CA SER A 818 -16.32 -6.77 9.73
C SER A 818 -15.12 -5.84 9.71
N GLY A 819 -13.95 -6.36 9.39
CA GLY A 819 -12.70 -5.61 9.31
C GLY A 819 -11.52 -6.56 9.30
N THR A 820 -10.33 -6.00 9.45
CA THR A 820 -9.09 -6.77 9.62
C THR A 820 -8.59 -6.70 11.06
N LEU A 821 -7.79 -7.67 11.47
CA LEU A 821 -7.08 -7.62 12.75
C LEU A 821 -6.13 -6.41 12.80
N LEU A 822 -5.57 -5.98 11.66
CA LEU A 822 -4.73 -4.78 11.59
C LEU A 822 -5.48 -3.52 12.03
N ASP A 823 -6.73 -3.36 11.57
CA ASP A 823 -7.56 -2.21 11.95
C ASP A 823 -7.85 -2.22 13.46
N GLU A 824 -8.09 -3.40 14.03
CA GLU A 824 -8.31 -3.57 15.47
C GLU A 824 -7.04 -3.25 16.28
N VAL A 825 -5.86 -3.74 15.86
CA VAL A 825 -4.58 -3.44 16.52
C VAL A 825 -4.28 -1.95 16.50
N ARG A 826 -4.44 -1.30 15.34
CA ARG A 826 -4.21 0.15 15.19
C ARG A 826 -5.18 0.97 16.02
N GLY A 827 -6.48 0.68 15.91
CA GLY A 827 -7.52 1.41 16.63
C GLY A 827 -7.37 1.31 18.15
N ARG A 828 -6.98 0.13 18.65
CA ARG A 828 -6.64 -0.07 20.07
C ARG A 828 -5.39 0.69 20.49
N GLY A 829 -4.36 0.72 19.64
CA GLY A 829 -3.15 1.52 19.86
C GLY A 829 -3.46 3.02 20.00
N GLU A 830 -4.34 3.55 19.16
CA GLU A 830 -4.79 4.95 19.22
C GLU A 830 -5.59 5.26 20.50
N ARG A 831 -6.39 4.30 20.98
CA ARG A 831 -7.15 4.42 22.24
C ARG A 831 -6.30 4.16 23.49
N GLY A 832 -5.08 3.63 23.34
CA GLY A 832 -4.25 3.21 24.47
C GLY A 832 -4.80 1.98 25.20
N GLU A 833 -5.53 1.11 24.50
CA GLU A 833 -6.21 -0.06 25.05
C GLU A 833 -5.52 -1.36 24.59
N PRO A 834 -4.46 -1.83 25.26
CA PRO A 834 -3.76 -3.04 24.83
C PRO A 834 -4.65 -4.28 24.95
N PHE A 835 -4.39 -5.30 24.12
CA PHE A 835 -5.07 -6.59 24.25
C PHE A 835 -4.79 -7.21 25.61
N ARG A 836 -5.81 -7.80 26.23
CA ARG A 836 -5.66 -8.61 27.44
C ARG A 836 -5.19 -10.02 27.08
N ASP A 837 -4.58 -10.70 28.05
CA ASP A 837 -4.04 -12.05 27.82
C ASP A 837 -5.10 -13.04 27.35
N ASP A 838 -6.34 -12.95 27.84
CA ASP A 838 -7.47 -13.78 27.37
C ASP A 838 -7.81 -13.53 25.90
N GLU A 839 -7.72 -12.28 25.44
CA GLU A 839 -7.95 -11.92 24.05
C GLU A 839 -6.81 -12.41 23.14
N VAL A 840 -5.56 -12.27 23.58
CA VAL A 840 -4.39 -12.78 22.83
C VAL A 840 -4.47 -14.31 22.70
N TRP A 841 -4.80 -15.01 23.79
CA TRP A 841 -5.02 -16.47 23.75
C TRP A 841 -6.12 -16.87 22.78
N ARG A 842 -7.24 -16.15 22.79
CA ARG A 842 -8.34 -16.38 21.85
C ARG A 842 -7.90 -16.21 20.40
N CYS A 843 -7.24 -15.09 20.08
CA CYS A 843 -6.75 -14.82 18.72
C CYS A 843 -5.75 -15.88 18.25
N LEU A 844 -4.77 -16.25 19.10
CA LEU A 844 -3.80 -17.31 18.78
C LEU A 844 -4.48 -18.65 18.54
N ARG A 845 -5.47 -19.02 19.36
CA ARG A 845 -6.23 -20.27 19.23
C ARG A 845 -7.00 -20.33 17.92
N GLU A 846 -7.74 -19.28 17.58
CA GLU A 846 -8.58 -19.21 16.39
C GLU A 846 -7.73 -19.24 15.10
N MET A 847 -6.67 -18.43 15.05
CA MET A 847 -5.70 -18.45 13.94
C MET A 847 -4.99 -19.81 13.82
N ALA A 848 -4.55 -20.40 14.94
CA ALA A 848 -3.94 -21.72 14.95
C ALA A 848 -4.90 -22.83 14.49
N SER A 849 -6.20 -22.71 14.80
CA SER A 849 -7.22 -23.63 14.31
C SER A 849 -7.34 -23.57 12.78
N GLY A 850 -7.39 -22.37 12.21
CA GLY A 850 -7.41 -22.19 10.76
C GLY A 850 -6.14 -22.72 10.09
N LEU A 851 -4.96 -22.42 10.64
CA LEU A 851 -3.68 -22.91 10.13
C LEU A 851 -3.58 -24.44 10.20
N ALA A 852 -3.98 -25.05 11.32
CA ALA A 852 -3.96 -26.51 11.45
C ALA A 852 -4.84 -27.18 10.39
N TYR A 853 -6.03 -26.64 10.11
CA TYR A 853 -6.91 -27.13 9.06
C TYR A 853 -6.28 -27.04 7.66
N LEU A 854 -5.60 -25.93 7.34
CA LEU A 854 -4.88 -25.73 6.08
C LEU A 854 -3.70 -26.71 5.97
N HIS A 855 -2.88 -26.81 7.01
CA HIS A 855 -1.70 -27.67 7.07
C HIS A 855 -2.07 -29.16 6.92
N GLU A 856 -3.18 -29.62 7.52
CA GLU A 856 -3.69 -30.99 7.36
C GLU A 856 -4.10 -31.33 5.92
N ARG A 857 -4.49 -30.31 5.13
CA ARG A 857 -4.79 -30.42 3.70
C ARG A 857 -3.58 -30.13 2.83
N GLY A 858 -2.41 -29.96 3.46
CA GLY A 858 -1.19 -29.63 2.77
C GLY A 858 -1.23 -28.24 2.16
N LEU A 859 -1.83 -27.24 2.79
CA LEU A 859 -1.83 -25.86 2.30
C LEU A 859 -1.03 -24.98 3.27
N VAL A 860 -0.04 -24.25 2.77
CA VAL A 860 0.74 -23.26 3.56
C VAL A 860 0.31 -21.85 3.15
N HIS A 861 0.04 -20.97 4.11
CA HIS A 861 -0.54 -19.63 3.87
C HIS A 861 0.47 -18.63 3.29
N ARG A 862 1.69 -18.56 3.85
CA ARG A 862 2.87 -17.81 3.34
C ARG A 862 2.86 -16.27 3.42
N ASP A 863 1.70 -15.61 3.51
CA ASP A 863 1.62 -14.16 3.78
C ASP A 863 0.71 -13.85 4.98
N LEU A 864 0.96 -14.51 6.10
CA LEU A 864 0.20 -14.28 7.32
C LEU A 864 0.66 -12.97 8.01
N LYS A 865 -0.28 -12.06 8.23
CA LYS A 865 -0.11 -10.76 8.89
C LYS A 865 -1.47 -10.25 9.37
N PRO A 866 -1.55 -9.26 10.29
CA PRO A 866 -2.83 -8.75 10.78
C PRO A 866 -3.78 -8.24 9.68
N GLY A 867 -3.24 -7.73 8.57
CA GLY A 867 -4.04 -7.27 7.43
C GLY A 867 -4.72 -8.40 6.63
N ASN A 868 -4.23 -9.64 6.75
CA ASN A 868 -4.77 -10.82 6.09
C ASN A 868 -5.57 -11.72 7.06
N VAL A 869 -5.70 -11.31 8.33
CA VAL A 869 -6.60 -11.93 9.29
C VAL A 869 -7.86 -11.07 9.35
N LEU A 870 -8.95 -11.60 8.84
CA LEU A 870 -10.25 -10.94 8.84
C LEU A 870 -10.98 -11.22 10.15
N LEU A 871 -11.92 -10.35 10.51
CA LEU A 871 -12.79 -10.52 11.66
C LEU A 871 -14.19 -10.93 11.22
N SER A 872 -14.66 -12.09 11.67
CA SER A 872 -16.05 -12.53 11.46
C SER A 872 -17.02 -11.63 12.24
N SER A 873 -18.32 -11.77 11.94
CA SER A 873 -19.36 -10.95 12.58
C SER A 873 -19.34 -11.04 14.12
N ASP A 874 -19.02 -12.20 14.69
CA ASP A 874 -18.88 -12.43 16.14
C ASP A 874 -17.50 -12.03 16.72
N GLY A 875 -16.65 -11.41 15.90
CA GLY A 875 -15.32 -10.93 16.27
C GLY A 875 -14.24 -12.02 16.30
N GLY A 876 -14.52 -13.21 15.76
CA GLY A 876 -13.54 -14.28 15.62
C GLY A 876 -12.52 -14.01 14.50
N CYS A 877 -11.30 -14.52 14.66
CA CYS A 877 -10.27 -14.44 13.63
C CYS A 877 -10.55 -15.45 12.50
N VAL A 878 -10.52 -14.96 11.26
CA VAL A 878 -10.70 -15.74 10.02
C VAL A 878 -9.51 -15.50 9.11
N LEU A 879 -8.79 -16.55 8.72
CA LEU A 879 -7.66 -16.43 7.81
C LEU A 879 -8.14 -16.13 6.38
N GLY A 880 -7.61 -15.09 5.75
CA GLY A 880 -7.98 -14.66 4.40
C GLY A 880 -6.79 -14.22 3.53
N ASP A 881 -7.10 -13.89 2.28
CA ASP A 881 -6.13 -13.50 1.22
C ASP A 881 -5.08 -14.59 0.89
N PHE A 882 -5.56 -15.68 0.29
CA PHE A 882 -4.77 -16.83 -0.12
C PHE A 882 -3.92 -16.63 -1.38
N GLY A 883 -3.69 -15.39 -1.83
CA GLY A 883 -3.01 -15.06 -3.11
C GLY A 883 -1.55 -15.54 -3.22
N LEU A 884 -1.00 -16.15 -2.16
CA LEU A 884 0.33 -16.75 -2.09
C LEU A 884 0.30 -18.19 -1.51
N ALA A 885 -0.88 -18.73 -1.23
CA ALA A 885 -1.05 -20.04 -0.60
C ALA A 885 -0.76 -21.18 -1.57
N ARG A 886 -0.12 -22.26 -1.10
CA ARG A 886 0.37 -23.33 -2.00
C ARG A 886 0.15 -24.73 -1.43
N ALA A 887 -0.25 -25.66 -2.30
CA ALA A 887 -0.40 -27.09 -1.99
C ALA A 887 0.97 -27.78 -1.83
N THR A 888 1.14 -28.55 -0.76
CA THR A 888 2.35 -29.28 -0.38
C THR A 888 2.51 -30.56 -1.20
N GLU A 889 1.41 -31.12 -1.75
CA GLU A 889 1.42 -32.39 -2.48
C GLU A 889 2.21 -32.35 -3.81
N ASN A 890 2.54 -31.17 -4.35
CA ASN A 890 3.33 -31.02 -5.58
C ASN A 890 4.75 -30.46 -5.37
N SER A 891 5.27 -30.39 -4.14
CA SER A 891 6.63 -29.93 -3.91
C SER A 891 7.22 -30.47 -2.62
N SER A 892 8.30 -31.25 -2.72
CA SER A 892 9.18 -31.48 -1.60
C SER A 892 9.87 -30.16 -1.21
N ARG A 893 9.21 -29.38 -0.32
CA ARG A 893 9.62 -28.10 0.31
C ARG A 893 9.75 -26.89 -0.64
N THR A 894 9.00 -25.83 -0.34
CA THR A 894 8.86 -24.61 -1.14
C THR A 894 10.04 -23.63 -0.90
N LYS A 895 10.52 -22.96 -1.97
CA LYS A 895 11.65 -21.99 -1.94
C LYS A 895 11.33 -20.57 -2.42
N THR A 896 10.08 -20.28 -2.76
CA THR A 896 9.70 -18.99 -3.35
C THR A 896 9.58 -17.91 -2.27
N THR A 897 10.35 -16.83 -2.36
CA THR A 897 10.30 -15.67 -1.45
C THR A 897 9.04 -14.84 -1.74
N ALA A 898 8.00 -14.97 -0.92
CA ALA A 898 6.76 -14.20 -1.05
C ALA A 898 6.12 -13.95 0.32
N GLY A 899 5.56 -12.75 0.53
CA GLY A 899 4.94 -12.29 1.76
C GLY A 899 5.53 -10.97 2.30
N THR A 900 5.14 -10.56 3.50
CA THR A 900 5.48 -9.25 4.08
C THR A 900 6.75 -9.33 4.94
N PRO A 901 7.83 -8.56 4.62
CA PRO A 901 9.17 -8.82 5.15
C PRO A 901 9.29 -8.95 6.68
N LEU A 902 8.56 -8.15 7.48
CA LEU A 902 8.70 -8.19 8.94
C LEU A 902 7.97 -9.35 9.64
N TYR A 903 7.08 -10.05 8.92
CA TYR A 903 6.33 -11.21 9.42
C TYR A 903 6.91 -12.53 8.90
N MET A 904 7.87 -12.47 7.98
CA MET A 904 8.51 -13.64 7.38
C MET A 904 9.47 -14.32 8.35
N ALA A 905 9.51 -15.66 8.27
CA ALA A 905 10.43 -16.47 9.04
C ALA A 905 11.89 -16.29 8.55
N PRO A 906 12.91 -16.46 9.42
CA PRO A 906 14.31 -16.26 9.07
C PRO A 906 14.76 -17.13 7.88
N GLU A 907 14.27 -18.36 7.78
CA GLU A 907 14.55 -19.29 6.70
C GLU A 907 13.99 -18.81 5.35
N ILE A 908 12.94 -17.99 5.33
CA ILE A 908 12.45 -17.36 4.09
C ILE A 908 13.47 -16.32 3.63
N HIS A 909 13.99 -15.48 4.53
CA HIS A 909 14.98 -14.46 4.21
C HIS A 909 16.36 -15.02 3.86
N ARG A 910 16.69 -16.22 4.36
CA ARG A 910 17.89 -16.96 3.99
C ARG A 910 17.71 -17.78 2.71
N GLU A 911 16.51 -17.73 2.11
CA GLU A 911 16.13 -18.46 0.90
C GLU A 911 16.32 -19.99 1.07
N GLU A 912 16.14 -20.44 2.32
CA GLU A 912 16.20 -21.83 2.72
C GLU A 912 14.88 -22.55 2.41
N ARG A 913 14.92 -23.88 2.44
CA ARG A 913 13.72 -24.69 2.28
C ARG A 913 12.86 -24.58 3.52
N TYR A 914 11.60 -24.25 3.33
CA TYR A 914 10.64 -24.13 4.41
C TYR A 914 9.45 -25.07 4.22
N ASP A 915 8.73 -25.26 5.31
CA ASP A 915 7.49 -26.02 5.41
C ASP A 915 6.43 -25.17 6.13
N GLU A 916 5.35 -25.78 6.62
CA GLU A 916 4.25 -25.10 7.28
C GLU A 916 4.65 -24.30 8.55
N SER A 917 5.84 -24.55 9.10
CA SER A 917 6.37 -23.86 10.29
C SER A 917 6.62 -22.35 10.10
N ILE A 918 6.63 -21.85 8.86
CA ILE A 918 6.72 -20.40 8.59
C ILE A 918 5.44 -19.66 8.96
N ASP A 919 4.28 -20.32 8.84
CA ASP A 919 3.02 -19.73 9.25
C ASP A 919 2.95 -19.63 10.78
N VAL A 920 3.60 -20.58 11.48
CA VAL A 920 3.75 -20.54 12.94
C VAL A 920 4.68 -19.39 13.37
N TRP A 921 5.77 -19.14 12.65
CA TRP A 921 6.60 -17.96 12.91
C TRP A 921 5.80 -16.67 12.77
N ALA A 922 5.07 -16.51 11.67
CA ALA A 922 4.23 -15.34 11.43
C ALA A 922 3.15 -15.18 12.51
N LEU A 923 2.57 -16.29 12.97
CA LEU A 923 1.66 -16.32 14.13
C LEU A 923 2.36 -15.87 15.42
N GLY A 924 3.63 -16.22 15.62
CA GLY A 924 4.46 -15.74 16.72
C GLY A 924 4.71 -14.24 16.67
N VAL A 925 5.00 -13.69 15.49
CA VAL A 925 5.17 -12.24 15.28
C VAL A 925 3.87 -11.50 15.63
N MET A 926 2.71 -12.01 15.17
CA MET A 926 1.41 -11.44 15.52
C MET A 926 1.12 -11.56 17.02
N GLY A 927 1.42 -12.71 17.65
CA GLY A 927 1.25 -12.88 19.10
C GLY A 927 2.07 -11.87 19.91
N TYR A 928 3.32 -11.62 19.48
CA TYR A 928 4.18 -10.59 20.06
C TYR A 928 3.57 -9.18 19.89
N GLU A 929 3.10 -8.86 18.69
CA GLU A 929 2.50 -7.57 18.38
C GLU A 929 1.22 -7.33 19.17
N LEU A 930 0.35 -8.33 19.32
CA LEU A 930 -0.84 -8.24 20.16
C LEU A 930 -0.48 -7.99 21.63
N CYS A 931 0.62 -8.56 22.13
CA CYS A 931 1.08 -8.35 23.51
C CYS A 931 1.67 -6.94 23.74
N THR A 932 2.40 -6.39 22.76
CA THR A 932 3.26 -5.22 22.95
C THR A 932 2.83 -3.97 22.18
N GLY A 933 1.93 -4.12 21.21
CA GLY A 933 1.55 -3.09 20.25
C GLY A 933 2.65 -2.74 19.23
N ARG A 934 3.75 -3.50 19.18
CA ARG A 934 4.92 -3.25 18.31
C ARG A 934 5.44 -4.56 17.72
N LEU A 935 6.14 -4.48 16.60
CA LEU A 935 6.80 -5.65 16.01
C LEU A 935 8.05 -6.04 16.82
N PRO A 936 8.39 -7.34 16.89
CA PRO A 936 9.57 -7.83 17.60
C PRO A 936 10.89 -7.42 16.94
N PHE A 937 10.90 -7.21 15.63
CA PHE A 937 12.10 -6.88 14.86
C PHE A 937 11.85 -5.62 14.02
N SER A 938 12.84 -4.72 13.98
CA SER A 938 12.75 -3.44 13.27
C SER A 938 13.07 -3.55 11.78
N ASN A 939 13.78 -4.59 11.36
CA ASN A 939 14.17 -4.83 9.98
C ASN A 939 14.50 -6.32 9.73
N VAL A 940 14.72 -6.68 8.46
CA VAL A 940 15.01 -8.06 8.03
C VAL A 940 16.32 -8.61 8.60
N ILE A 941 17.33 -7.76 8.86
CA ILE A 941 18.60 -8.20 9.43
C ILE A 941 18.39 -8.65 10.87
N ALA A 942 17.63 -7.89 11.66
CA ALA A 942 17.28 -8.23 13.04
C ALA A 942 16.55 -9.59 13.12
N ILE A 943 15.69 -9.91 12.16
CA ILE A 943 15.04 -11.23 12.06
C ILE A 943 16.07 -12.37 11.95
N ALA A 944 17.21 -12.13 11.30
CA ALA A 944 18.22 -13.17 11.10
C ALA A 944 19.18 -13.34 12.28
N VAL A 945 19.46 -12.27 13.05
CA VAL A 945 20.59 -12.23 14.01
C VAL A 945 20.21 -11.88 15.45
N GLU A 946 19.07 -11.25 15.69
CA GLU A 946 18.63 -10.84 17.03
C GLU A 946 17.62 -11.84 17.60
N GLU A 947 17.65 -12.02 18.92
CA GLU A 947 16.59 -12.71 19.65
C GLU A 947 15.38 -11.77 19.83
N PRO A 948 14.14 -12.29 19.87
CA PRO A 948 12.97 -11.45 20.09
C PRO A 948 13.10 -10.72 21.45
N PRO A 949 12.78 -9.41 21.52
CA PRO A 949 12.86 -8.68 22.78
C PRO A 949 11.94 -9.29 23.86
N ALA A 950 12.25 -9.03 25.13
CA ALA A 950 11.46 -9.56 26.22
C ALA A 950 10.04 -8.95 26.23
N ILE A 951 9.03 -9.80 26.35
CA ILE A 951 7.65 -9.37 26.60
C ILE A 951 7.49 -9.23 28.12
N GLU A 952 7.46 -7.99 28.59
CA GLU A 952 7.28 -7.66 30.01
C GLU A 952 5.79 -7.65 30.39
N ASP A 953 5.48 -7.85 31.67
CA ASP A 953 4.13 -7.73 32.25
C ASP A 953 3.02 -8.61 31.64
N ARG A 954 3.37 -9.78 31.10
CA ARG A 954 2.43 -10.75 30.51
C ARG A 954 2.48 -12.13 31.17
N ASN A 955 1.43 -12.93 30.98
CA ASN A 955 1.40 -14.31 31.44
C ASN A 955 2.60 -15.12 30.91
N ARG A 956 3.36 -15.73 31.83
CA ARG A 956 4.57 -16.47 31.49
C ARG A 956 4.35 -17.59 30.46
N LYS A 957 3.24 -18.33 30.54
CA LYS A 957 2.94 -19.40 29.57
C LYS A 957 2.67 -18.84 28.17
N LEU A 958 2.02 -17.68 28.08
CA LEU A 958 1.77 -16.99 26.81
C LEU A 958 3.10 -16.54 26.18
N VAL A 959 3.97 -15.92 26.98
CA VAL A 959 5.31 -15.52 26.53
C VAL A 959 6.14 -16.72 26.10
N ASP A 960 6.15 -17.80 26.89
CA ASP A 960 6.89 -19.04 26.58
C ASP A 960 6.40 -19.69 25.27
N LEU A 961 5.11 -19.59 24.94
CA LEU A 961 4.56 -20.06 23.67
C LEU A 961 5.00 -19.15 22.50
N ILE A 962 4.87 -17.82 22.65
CA ILE A 962 5.27 -16.86 21.61
C ILE A 962 6.77 -16.98 21.28
N VAL A 963 7.62 -17.09 22.30
CA VAL A 963 9.07 -17.26 22.12
C VAL A 963 9.40 -18.55 21.37
N ARG A 964 8.72 -19.67 21.65
CA ARG A 964 8.91 -20.91 20.88
C ARG A 964 8.44 -20.79 19.44
N MET A 965 7.34 -20.11 19.18
CA MET A 965 6.89 -19.82 17.81
C MET A 965 7.91 -18.96 17.05
N LEU A 966 8.62 -18.06 17.75
CA LEU A 966 9.70 -17.22 17.23
C LEU A 966 11.10 -17.90 17.28
N SER A 967 11.18 -19.22 17.38
CA SER A 967 12.45 -19.92 17.29
C SER A 967 13.06 -19.80 15.88
N LYS A 968 14.36 -19.51 15.82
CA LYS A 968 15.09 -19.40 14.55
C LYS A 968 15.27 -20.75 13.85
N ASP A 969 15.29 -21.86 14.58
CA ASP A 969 15.24 -23.21 14.00
C ASP A 969 13.77 -23.63 13.82
N PRO A 970 13.31 -23.88 12.58
CA PRO A 970 11.95 -24.31 12.30
C PRO A 970 11.50 -25.56 13.07
N LYS A 971 12.43 -26.46 13.41
CA LYS A 971 12.13 -27.72 14.13
C LYS A 971 11.78 -27.52 15.60
N ASP A 972 12.21 -26.40 16.17
CA ASP A 972 11.93 -26.06 17.57
C ASP A 972 10.57 -25.34 17.71
N ARG A 973 9.95 -24.95 16.59
CA ARG A 973 8.63 -24.33 16.60
C ARG A 973 7.55 -25.40 16.82
N PRO A 974 6.53 -25.12 17.63
CA PRO A 974 5.36 -25.98 17.71
C PRO A 974 4.63 -26.01 16.36
N THR A 975 3.97 -27.11 16.03
CA THR A 975 3.03 -27.14 14.90
C THR A 975 1.79 -26.29 15.21
N ALA A 976 1.05 -25.82 14.18
CA ALA A 976 -0.19 -25.09 14.38
C ALA A 976 -1.20 -25.86 15.27
N ARG A 977 -1.22 -27.20 15.17
CA ARG A 977 -2.06 -28.07 16.01
C ARG A 977 -1.63 -28.10 17.47
N GLU A 978 -0.33 -28.01 17.74
CA GLU A 978 0.20 -27.91 19.11
C GLU A 978 -0.09 -26.54 19.71
N VAL A 979 0.06 -25.46 18.94
CA VAL A 979 -0.35 -24.11 19.33
C VAL A 979 -1.84 -24.09 19.71
N LEU A 980 -2.70 -24.67 18.86
CA LEU A 980 -4.13 -24.79 19.10
C LEU A 980 -4.43 -25.53 20.42
N LYS A 981 -3.76 -26.67 20.65
CA LYS A 981 -3.96 -27.48 21.85
C LYS A 981 -3.53 -26.75 23.12
N GLU A 982 -2.42 -26.02 23.06
CA GLU A 982 -1.91 -25.26 24.20
C GLU A 982 -2.79 -24.04 24.50
N ALA A 983 -3.20 -23.30 23.48
CA ALA A 983 -4.10 -22.16 23.61
C ALA A 983 -5.51 -22.58 24.08
N GLY A 984 -5.99 -23.78 23.70
CA GLY A 984 -7.26 -24.33 24.18
C GLY A 984 -7.27 -24.73 25.67
N GLY A 985 -6.11 -24.80 26.33
CA GLY A 985 -6.00 -25.05 27.77
C GLY A 985 -6.24 -23.81 28.64
N HIS A 986 -6.54 -22.66 28.03
CA HIS A 986 -6.61 -21.34 28.65
C HIS A 986 -7.97 -20.65 28.47
N GLU A 987 -9.05 -21.43 28.31
CA GLU A 987 -10.45 -20.94 28.25
C GLU A 987 -10.99 -20.32 29.54
#